data_AF-A0AAV2AIY1-F1
#
_entry.id   AF-A0AAV2AIY1-F1
#
_cell.length_a   1.000
_cell.length_b   1.000
_cell.length_c   1.000
_cell.angle_alpha   90.00
_cell.angle_beta   90.00
_cell.angle_gamma   90.00
#
_symmetry.space_group_name_H-M   'P 1'
#
loop_
_entity.id
_entity.type
_entity.pdbx_description
1 polymer ?
#
loop_
_entity_poly.entity_id
_entity_poly.type
_entity_poly.pdbx_seq_one_letter_code
_entity_poly.pdbx_strand_id
1 'polypeptide(L)'
;MLFLRMFIVVSVLVVEAMALPKLIRIGGLFDTEDEEQELAFRLAVEFFNRNTMIRRKPALVAQVERIKTGDVYDATKKVCGLLEMGVAAIFGPQDHLTSLHVGSICDEVEVPHIETRWDYKNKRDDLSINLHPSPSVLSESFVTMVKHLGWQNFSLIYEGNYGIIRLQNFLKEAEKNKWGVRLYSLDDRIPFRKVFWNLKKDFQSLKVDHKIVLDVNRKILFDVLKQAQQVGMVTENQQYLITSLDFHTTDLSDFKYAKCNLTGFRLVQDSYSDYNQLVESMARRPYNYRKGLTHGIRAKTALIFDAVHLFISALEQLDVGKEVEEFPTISCFGGVNKGTDGTSLINYMKSSNILGITGAITFNGEGVRTMFHLDLMHLMEEGLMKMGEMLPGQTVNLTRYVGLEEASSQRTLIVTTIKDKPHVMLVNSTKKLHGNDQYEGFCIDLIEALSKILDFKYEIRLVKDEEFGKEKNGVWSGVIGEVMRGKADMAVAGLSINSKREKAVDFTLPFMNTGISILYQKPTTKVTSLFSFLSPFSAEVWTYLMITVFAVSIVTFLVGRLTPYEWINPHPCRQDDIVVENTFNLRNSFWINIGSIMQQGSDLIPTAFSTRTAASFWNFFTLIMVSSYTANLAAFLTVERSIYPFNSAMELAKQKKIKYGCVDSGTTRAFFEDSPIPLYKDMWEAMKSDPSNLVKTSDLGKKKVKQGNYAFFMESASIEYLSERECDLTRIGDLLDSKGYGIATKKGNRELSAKLSAGILKLQEEGVLHTLKNKWWKQKGGGKCTIKQSNTVRELTLGNVGGVFVVLIFGLGVSVVVAFIEFRWKSFQWENPNKDSFWTLLKNEIKFTLSFDQQTKPVPQLKKKKSSTTDNSRSSMQSQGTHRSAS
;
A
#
# COMPACT_ATOMS: atom_id res chain seq x y z
N MET A 1 -63.70 -49.46 70.64
CA MET A 1 -63.15 -48.47 69.69
C MET A 1 -61.62 -48.36 69.67
N LEU A 2 -60.90 -48.75 70.73
CA LEU A 2 -59.41 -48.74 70.73
C LEU A 2 -58.76 -49.92 69.98
N PHE A 3 -59.37 -51.11 70.00
CA PHE A 3 -58.84 -52.29 69.29
C PHE A 3 -58.87 -52.14 67.75
N LEU A 4 -59.90 -51.47 67.20
CA LEU A 4 -60.01 -51.26 65.75
C LEU A 4 -58.98 -50.23 65.24
N ARG A 5 -58.61 -49.24 66.06
CA ARG A 5 -57.55 -48.27 65.72
C ARG A 5 -56.15 -48.88 65.81
N MET A 6 -55.90 -49.77 66.78
CA MET A 6 -54.64 -50.53 66.84
C MET A 6 -54.49 -51.47 65.64
N PHE A 7 -55.56 -52.15 65.21
CA PHE A 7 -55.49 -53.06 64.06
C PHE A 7 -55.29 -52.33 62.73
N ILE A 8 -55.88 -51.13 62.57
CA ILE A 8 -55.68 -50.28 61.39
C ILE A 8 -54.28 -49.65 61.40
N VAL A 9 -53.75 -49.25 62.56
CA VAL A 9 -52.40 -48.68 62.65
C VAL A 9 -51.32 -49.76 62.48
N VAL A 10 -51.54 -50.97 62.99
CA VAL A 10 -50.63 -52.11 62.76
C VAL A 10 -50.75 -52.64 61.33
N SER A 11 -51.93 -52.67 60.70
CA SER A 11 -52.03 -53.04 59.27
C SER A 11 -51.45 -51.97 58.35
N VAL A 12 -51.55 -50.68 58.68
CA VAL A 12 -50.89 -49.59 57.94
C VAL A 12 -49.38 -49.59 58.16
N LEU A 13 -48.88 -49.94 59.37
CA LEU A 13 -47.45 -50.06 59.66
C LEU A 13 -46.82 -51.38 59.13
N VAL A 14 -47.60 -52.45 58.98
CA VAL A 14 -47.12 -53.73 58.41
C VAL A 14 -47.13 -53.71 56.88
N VAL A 15 -47.90 -52.82 56.24
CA VAL A 15 -47.81 -52.58 54.77
C VAL A 15 -46.56 -51.76 54.40
N GLU A 16 -45.89 -51.12 55.36
CA GLU A 16 -44.54 -50.55 55.19
C GLU A 16 -43.42 -51.49 55.67
N ALA A 17 -43.64 -52.81 55.59
CA ALA A 17 -42.51 -53.74 55.49
C ALA A 17 -41.74 -53.40 54.21
N MET A 18 -40.62 -52.69 54.39
CA MET A 18 -39.72 -52.26 53.32
C MET A 18 -39.31 -53.47 52.46
N ALA A 19 -39.92 -53.62 51.28
CA ALA A 19 -39.33 -54.41 50.23
C ALA A 19 -37.95 -53.80 49.93
N LEU A 20 -36.90 -54.64 49.93
CA LEU A 20 -35.59 -54.21 49.43
C LEU A 20 -35.76 -53.63 48.01
N PRO A 21 -35.06 -52.54 47.64
CA PRO A 21 -35.14 -52.00 46.28
C PRO A 21 -34.80 -53.11 45.27
N LYS A 22 -35.66 -53.27 44.25
CA LYS A 22 -35.52 -54.29 43.19
C LYS A 22 -34.14 -54.14 42.52
N LEU A 23 -33.50 -55.25 42.13
CA LEU A 23 -32.12 -55.27 41.67
C LEU A 23 -32.04 -55.53 40.16
N ILE A 24 -31.51 -54.60 39.39
CA ILE A 24 -31.36 -54.70 37.94
C ILE A 24 -29.90 -54.91 37.59
N ARG A 25 -29.60 -55.99 36.85
CA ARG A 25 -28.24 -56.32 36.42
C ARG A 25 -27.97 -55.75 35.04
N ILE A 26 -26.81 -55.15 34.86
CA ILE A 26 -26.33 -54.70 33.54
C ILE A 26 -24.97 -55.32 33.24
N GLY A 27 -24.79 -55.79 32.02
CA GLY A 27 -23.57 -56.45 31.56
C GLY A 27 -22.59 -55.46 30.94
N GLY A 28 -21.35 -55.45 31.37
CA GLY A 28 -20.24 -54.73 30.72
C GLY A 28 -19.24 -55.73 30.15
N LEU A 29 -19.04 -55.69 28.84
CA LEU A 29 -18.06 -56.51 28.13
C LEU A 29 -16.90 -55.62 27.69
N PHE A 30 -15.71 -55.85 28.24
CA PHE A 30 -14.52 -55.03 27.95
C PHE A 30 -13.35 -55.88 27.45
N ASP A 31 -12.58 -55.33 26.51
CA ASP A 31 -11.33 -55.96 26.10
C ASP A 31 -10.30 -55.87 27.23
N THR A 32 -9.32 -56.78 27.26
CA THR A 32 -8.26 -56.76 28.28
C THR A 32 -7.47 -55.44 28.35
N GLU A 33 -7.47 -54.64 27.27
CA GLU A 33 -6.81 -53.33 27.21
C GLU A 33 -7.67 -52.17 27.74
N ASP A 34 -8.95 -52.39 28.04
CA ASP A 34 -9.95 -51.36 28.33
C ASP A 34 -10.18 -51.15 29.85
N GLU A 35 -9.11 -51.15 30.64
CA GLU A 35 -9.20 -51.06 32.10
C GLU A 35 -9.81 -49.74 32.60
N GLU A 36 -9.55 -48.61 31.93
CA GLU A 36 -10.15 -47.32 32.31
C GLU A 36 -11.65 -47.28 32.01
N GLN A 37 -12.08 -47.89 30.92
CA GLN A 37 -13.47 -47.99 30.49
C GLN A 37 -14.27 -48.87 31.44
N GLU A 38 -13.72 -50.02 31.84
CA GLU A 38 -14.29 -50.88 32.87
C GLU A 38 -14.45 -50.12 34.20
N LEU A 39 -13.43 -49.36 34.60
CA LEU A 39 -13.50 -48.57 35.82
C LEU A 39 -14.60 -47.51 35.73
N ALA A 40 -14.68 -46.78 34.62
CA ALA A 40 -15.71 -45.77 34.41
C ALA A 40 -17.12 -46.36 34.45
N PHE A 41 -17.32 -47.55 33.89
CA PHE A 41 -18.59 -48.28 33.97
C PHE A 41 -19.00 -48.57 35.42
N ARG A 42 -18.09 -49.13 36.22
CA ARG A 42 -18.35 -49.41 37.64
C ARG A 42 -18.61 -48.14 38.45
N LEU A 43 -17.84 -47.08 38.20
CA LEU A 43 -18.01 -45.79 38.87
C LEU A 43 -19.31 -45.10 38.47
N ALA A 44 -19.75 -45.21 37.22
CA ALA A 44 -21.04 -44.68 36.78
C ALA A 44 -22.19 -45.35 37.54
N VAL A 45 -22.17 -46.68 37.65
CA VAL A 45 -23.17 -47.43 38.44
C VAL A 45 -23.15 -47.02 39.91
N GLU A 46 -21.97 -46.92 40.52
CA GLU A 46 -21.81 -46.45 41.90
C GLU A 46 -22.33 -45.00 42.08
N PHE A 47 -22.07 -44.14 41.11
CA PHE A 47 -22.48 -42.75 41.09
C PHE A 47 -24.01 -42.61 41.09
N PHE A 48 -24.68 -43.25 40.12
CA PHE A 48 -26.13 -43.16 40.00
C PHE A 48 -26.87 -43.90 41.11
N ASN A 49 -26.33 -45.01 41.63
CA ASN A 49 -26.90 -45.69 42.80
C ASN A 49 -26.84 -44.83 44.08
N ARG A 50 -25.87 -43.91 44.19
CA ARG A 50 -25.77 -42.98 45.33
C ARG A 50 -26.67 -41.75 45.19
N ASN A 51 -26.95 -41.33 43.96
CA ASN A 51 -27.58 -40.03 43.67
C ASN A 51 -29.12 -40.05 43.67
N THR A 52 -29.77 -41.02 44.33
CA THR A 52 -31.23 -41.17 44.28
C THR A 52 -31.93 -40.64 45.55
N MET A 53 -32.38 -39.39 45.48
CA MET A 53 -33.32 -38.77 46.43
C MET A 53 -34.76 -39.33 46.31
N ILE A 54 -35.00 -40.66 46.31
CA ILE A 54 -36.30 -41.32 46.59
C ILE A 54 -36.07 -42.84 46.75
N ARG A 55 -36.49 -43.40 47.89
CA ARG A 55 -36.37 -44.80 48.35
C ARG A 55 -37.13 -45.87 47.51
N ARG A 56 -37.60 -45.55 46.31
CA ARG A 56 -38.46 -46.44 45.46
C ARG A 56 -37.82 -46.88 44.14
N LYS A 57 -36.60 -46.46 43.81
CA LYS A 57 -35.94 -46.82 42.54
C LYS A 57 -35.18 -48.15 42.64
N PRO A 58 -35.12 -48.96 41.56
CA PRO A 58 -34.33 -50.19 41.52
C PRO A 58 -32.81 -49.88 41.55
N ALA A 59 -32.06 -50.70 42.30
CA ALA A 59 -30.61 -50.59 42.41
C ALA A 59 -29.92 -51.32 41.25
N LEU A 60 -28.90 -50.70 40.65
CA LEU A 60 -28.16 -51.28 39.52
C LEU A 60 -26.94 -52.07 39.98
N VAL A 61 -26.71 -53.22 39.35
CA VAL A 61 -25.52 -54.04 39.58
C VAL A 61 -24.77 -54.24 38.28
N ALA A 62 -23.51 -53.79 38.27
CA ALA A 62 -22.57 -54.02 37.18
C ALA A 62 -22.05 -55.46 37.21
N GLN A 63 -22.37 -56.25 36.18
CA GLN A 63 -21.74 -57.53 35.88
C GLN A 63 -20.70 -57.31 34.80
N VAL A 64 -19.43 -57.57 35.09
CA VAL A 64 -18.33 -57.26 34.16
C VAL A 64 -17.63 -58.51 33.72
N GLU A 65 -17.47 -58.68 32.42
CA GLU A 65 -16.70 -59.75 31.81
C GLU A 65 -15.59 -59.17 30.92
N ARG A 66 -14.42 -59.82 30.96
CA ARG A 66 -13.26 -59.45 30.15
C ARG A 66 -13.06 -60.45 29.03
N ILE A 67 -12.81 -59.95 27.82
CA ILE A 67 -12.55 -60.75 26.62
C ILE A 67 -11.21 -60.39 25.99
N LYS A 68 -10.65 -61.30 25.21
CA LYS A 68 -9.48 -61.01 24.38
C LYS A 68 -9.91 -60.25 23.12
N THR A 69 -9.13 -59.24 22.75
CA THR A 69 -9.37 -58.43 21.55
C THR A 69 -9.40 -59.30 20.30
N GLY A 70 -10.50 -59.23 19.53
CA GLY A 70 -10.70 -59.99 18.30
C GLY A 70 -11.12 -61.46 18.49
N ASP A 71 -11.25 -61.96 19.72
CA ASP A 71 -11.71 -63.33 19.99
C ASP A 71 -13.23 -63.40 20.07
N VAL A 72 -13.86 -63.68 18.91
CA VAL A 72 -15.32 -63.75 18.80
C VAL A 72 -15.91 -64.90 19.61
N TYR A 73 -15.21 -66.04 19.71
CA TYR A 73 -15.72 -67.21 20.43
C TYR A 73 -15.76 -66.99 21.94
N ASP A 74 -14.70 -66.38 22.50
CA ASP A 74 -14.69 -65.97 23.91
C ASP A 74 -15.80 -64.95 24.19
N ALA A 75 -15.99 -63.98 23.29
CA ALA A 75 -17.09 -63.02 23.37
C ALA A 75 -18.47 -63.70 23.40
N THR A 76 -18.74 -64.67 22.52
CA THR A 76 -20.00 -65.43 22.52
C THR A 76 -20.23 -66.10 23.88
N LYS A 77 -19.23 -66.81 24.41
CA LYS A 77 -19.34 -67.53 25.68
C LYS A 77 -19.64 -66.58 26.85
N LYS A 78 -18.97 -65.43 26.89
CA LYS A 78 -19.14 -64.42 27.95
C LYS A 78 -20.49 -63.70 27.84
N VAL A 79 -20.92 -63.33 26.64
CA VAL A 79 -22.25 -62.74 26.40
C VAL A 79 -23.35 -63.69 26.81
N CYS A 80 -23.25 -64.97 26.46
CA CYS A 80 -24.24 -65.96 26.86
C CYS A 80 -24.28 -66.18 28.38
N GLY A 81 -23.13 -66.15 29.05
CA GLY A 81 -23.09 -66.13 30.52
C GLY A 81 -23.76 -64.90 31.14
N LEU A 82 -23.60 -63.72 30.54
CA LEU A 82 -24.30 -62.50 30.97
C LEU A 82 -25.82 -62.62 30.77
N LEU A 83 -26.26 -63.17 29.65
CA LEU A 83 -27.68 -63.38 29.34
C LEU A 83 -28.35 -64.40 30.28
N GLU A 84 -27.64 -65.47 30.65
CA GLU A 84 -28.11 -66.45 31.65
C GLU A 84 -28.28 -65.83 33.04
N MET A 85 -27.56 -64.75 33.34
CA MET A 85 -27.69 -64.01 34.61
C MET A 85 -28.85 -63.01 34.65
N GLY A 86 -29.60 -62.83 33.54
CA GLY A 86 -30.74 -61.90 33.44
C GLY A 86 -30.30 -60.44 33.41
N VAL A 87 -29.44 -60.07 32.46
CA VAL A 87 -29.00 -58.67 32.27
C VAL A 87 -30.01 -57.87 31.45
N ALA A 88 -30.21 -56.61 31.84
CA ALA A 88 -31.12 -55.68 31.18
C ALA A 88 -30.55 -55.04 29.90
N ALA A 89 -29.23 -54.93 29.82
CA ALA A 89 -28.51 -54.43 28.65
C ALA A 89 -27.04 -54.88 28.70
N ILE A 90 -26.40 -54.89 27.53
CA ILE A 90 -24.97 -55.20 27.37
C ILE A 90 -24.24 -53.96 26.82
N PHE A 91 -23.19 -53.53 27.52
CA PHE A 91 -22.33 -52.40 27.17
C PHE A 91 -20.99 -52.89 26.62
N GLY A 92 -20.53 -52.32 25.50
CA GLY A 92 -19.28 -52.74 24.84
C GLY A 92 -19.45 -54.01 24.00
N PRO A 93 -18.38 -54.63 23.48
CA PRO A 93 -16.95 -54.30 23.62
C PRO A 93 -16.48 -53.17 22.68
N GLN A 94 -15.18 -52.83 22.70
CA GLN A 94 -14.62 -51.74 21.88
C GLN A 94 -14.11 -52.22 20.52
N ASP A 95 -13.64 -53.46 20.41
CA ASP A 95 -13.22 -54.03 19.14
C ASP A 95 -14.39 -54.17 18.15
N HIS A 96 -14.09 -53.92 16.87
CA HIS A 96 -15.10 -53.90 15.83
C HIS A 96 -15.69 -55.29 15.55
N LEU A 97 -14.85 -56.32 15.48
CA LEU A 97 -15.28 -57.66 15.08
C LEU A 97 -16.11 -58.33 16.18
N THR A 98 -15.67 -58.21 17.43
CA THR A 98 -16.40 -58.78 18.57
C THR A 98 -17.73 -58.04 18.79
N SER A 99 -17.74 -56.71 18.70
CA SER A 99 -18.97 -55.91 18.88
C SER A 99 -20.05 -56.21 17.86
N LEU A 100 -19.69 -56.41 16.59
CA LEU A 100 -20.65 -56.82 15.56
C LEU A 100 -21.29 -58.17 15.87
N HIS A 101 -20.51 -59.11 16.40
CA HIS A 101 -21.03 -60.41 16.79
C HIS A 101 -21.95 -60.33 18.02
N VAL A 102 -21.57 -59.52 19.02
CA VAL A 102 -22.42 -59.28 20.20
C VAL A 102 -23.74 -58.63 19.80
N GLY A 103 -23.72 -57.61 18.92
CA GLY A 103 -24.92 -56.97 18.41
C GLY A 103 -25.89 -57.98 17.78
N SER A 104 -25.38 -58.86 16.91
CA SER A 104 -26.21 -59.91 16.28
C SER A 104 -26.86 -60.87 17.29
N ILE A 105 -26.19 -61.19 18.40
CA ILE A 105 -26.78 -62.02 19.46
C ILE A 105 -27.88 -61.22 20.17
N CYS A 106 -27.57 -59.99 20.57
CA CYS A 106 -28.47 -59.06 21.25
C CYS A 106 -29.76 -58.79 20.48
N ASP A 107 -29.67 -58.62 19.15
CA ASP A 107 -30.83 -58.41 18.28
C ASP A 107 -31.76 -59.64 18.26
N GLU A 108 -31.18 -60.85 18.18
CA GLU A 108 -31.95 -62.10 18.15
C GLU A 108 -32.66 -62.36 19.49
N VAL A 109 -32.01 -62.03 20.61
CA VAL A 109 -32.54 -62.27 21.96
C VAL A 109 -33.35 -61.10 22.52
N GLU A 110 -33.54 -60.02 21.78
CA GLU A 110 -34.26 -58.81 22.22
C GLU A 110 -33.66 -58.11 23.46
N VAL A 111 -32.32 -58.04 23.53
CA VAL A 111 -31.58 -57.35 24.60
C VAL A 111 -30.86 -56.12 24.03
N PRO A 112 -30.99 -54.91 24.64
CA PRO A 112 -30.31 -53.70 24.20
C PRO A 112 -28.79 -53.83 24.20
N HIS A 113 -28.18 -53.50 23.06
CA HIS A 113 -26.72 -53.41 22.92
C HIS A 113 -26.26 -51.96 22.84
N ILE A 114 -25.44 -51.53 23.79
CA ILE A 114 -24.99 -50.15 23.93
C ILE A 114 -23.51 -50.05 23.58
N GLU A 115 -23.23 -49.41 22.46
CA GLU A 115 -21.88 -49.22 21.95
C GLU A 115 -21.35 -47.81 22.24
N THR A 116 -20.02 -47.69 22.35
CA THR A 116 -19.32 -46.41 22.51
C THR A 116 -18.10 -46.28 21.59
N ARG A 117 -17.96 -47.21 20.64
CA ARG A 117 -16.88 -47.25 19.64
C ARG A 117 -17.28 -46.49 18.38
N TRP A 118 -16.29 -46.11 17.57
CA TRP A 118 -16.58 -45.58 16.24
C TRP A 118 -17.09 -46.71 15.32
N ASP A 119 -18.04 -46.39 14.43
CA ASP A 119 -18.54 -47.29 13.40
C ASP A 119 -18.77 -46.53 12.09
N TYR A 120 -18.53 -47.17 10.95
CA TYR A 120 -18.75 -46.62 9.61
C TYR A 120 -20.12 -46.99 9.03
N LYS A 121 -20.86 -47.92 9.63
CA LYS A 121 -22.20 -48.29 9.19
C LYS A 121 -23.19 -47.15 9.45
N ASN A 122 -23.90 -46.74 8.38
CA ASN A 122 -24.99 -45.76 8.49
C ASN A 122 -26.32 -46.39 8.90
N LYS A 123 -26.53 -47.68 8.61
CA LYS A 123 -27.73 -48.43 9.00
C LYS A 123 -27.38 -49.30 10.21
N ARG A 124 -28.15 -49.14 11.29
CA ARG A 124 -27.97 -49.88 12.55
C ARG A 124 -28.96 -51.02 12.67
N ASP A 125 -28.61 -51.96 13.52
CA ASP A 125 -29.48 -53.05 13.92
C ASP A 125 -30.48 -52.54 14.97
N ASP A 126 -31.68 -53.11 15.00
CA ASP A 126 -32.87 -52.50 15.62
C ASP A 126 -32.72 -52.28 17.15
N LEU A 127 -31.95 -53.15 17.84
CA LEU A 127 -31.72 -53.12 19.29
C LEU A 127 -30.36 -52.57 19.71
N SER A 128 -29.64 -51.94 18.77
CA SER A 128 -28.34 -51.31 19.05
C SER A 128 -28.45 -49.79 19.17
N ILE A 129 -27.68 -49.20 20.08
CA ILE A 129 -27.49 -47.75 20.17
C ILE A 129 -26.02 -47.44 20.44
N ASN A 130 -25.46 -46.50 19.68
CA ASN A 130 -24.06 -46.14 19.82
C ASN A 130 -23.92 -44.64 20.05
N LEU A 131 -23.28 -44.31 21.17
CA LEU A 131 -23.10 -42.95 21.67
C LEU A 131 -21.91 -42.22 21.02
N HIS A 132 -21.03 -42.96 20.34
CA HIS A 132 -19.96 -42.33 19.58
C HIS A 132 -20.56 -41.52 18.42
N PRO A 133 -20.16 -40.25 18.24
CA PRO A 133 -20.55 -39.46 17.09
C PRO A 133 -20.30 -40.18 15.76
N SER A 134 -21.25 -40.12 14.83
CA SER A 134 -21.07 -40.77 13.53
C SER A 134 -19.97 -40.06 12.71
N PRO A 135 -19.21 -40.81 11.89
CA PRO A 135 -18.20 -40.21 11.02
C PRO A 135 -18.78 -39.18 10.03
N SER A 136 -20.03 -39.34 9.59
CA SER A 136 -20.73 -38.35 8.76
C SER A 136 -20.89 -37.02 9.49
N VAL A 137 -21.44 -37.01 10.69
CA VAL A 137 -21.69 -35.78 11.46
C VAL A 137 -20.36 -35.16 11.95
N LEU A 138 -19.38 -35.98 12.32
CA LEU A 138 -18.02 -35.50 12.62
C LEU A 138 -17.36 -34.83 11.40
N SER A 139 -17.54 -35.39 10.21
CA SER A 139 -16.96 -34.82 8.98
C SER A 139 -17.48 -33.41 8.68
N GLU A 140 -18.75 -33.13 8.99
CA GLU A 140 -19.31 -31.77 8.86
C GLU A 140 -18.55 -30.77 9.74
N SER A 141 -18.19 -31.17 10.95
CA SER A 141 -17.42 -30.33 11.87
C SER A 141 -16.01 -30.05 11.32
N PHE A 142 -15.35 -31.06 10.76
CA PHE A 142 -14.04 -30.89 10.11
C PHE A 142 -14.12 -29.99 8.88
N VAL A 143 -15.15 -30.15 8.04
CA VAL A 143 -15.39 -29.29 6.87
C VAL A 143 -15.63 -27.84 7.29
N THR A 144 -16.45 -27.60 8.32
CA THR A 144 -16.71 -26.26 8.86
C THR A 144 -15.42 -25.60 9.34
N MET A 145 -14.56 -26.34 10.05
CA MET A 145 -13.26 -25.83 10.49
C MET A 145 -12.34 -25.48 9.32
N VAL A 146 -12.21 -26.35 8.32
CA VAL A 146 -11.39 -26.11 7.13
C VAL A 146 -11.89 -24.89 6.34
N LYS A 147 -13.22 -24.71 6.24
CA LYS A 147 -13.85 -23.51 5.66
C LYS A 147 -13.52 -22.25 6.47
N HIS A 148 -13.64 -22.32 7.80
CA HIS A 148 -13.33 -21.20 8.70
C HIS A 148 -11.86 -20.77 8.58
N LEU A 149 -10.94 -21.73 8.46
CA LEU A 149 -9.51 -21.47 8.28
C LEU A 149 -9.14 -20.97 6.86
N GLY A 150 -10.08 -20.97 5.91
CA GLY A 150 -9.82 -20.54 4.52
C GLY A 150 -8.84 -21.44 3.77
N TRP A 151 -8.83 -22.74 4.06
CA TRP A 151 -7.93 -23.71 3.42
C TRP A 151 -8.49 -24.17 2.07
N GLN A 152 -7.65 -24.12 1.02
CA GLN A 152 -8.00 -24.53 -0.35
C GLN A 152 -7.15 -25.70 -0.85
N ASN A 153 -5.86 -25.71 -0.48
CA ASN A 153 -4.92 -26.79 -0.76
C ASN A 153 -4.28 -27.25 0.55
N PHE A 154 -4.34 -28.55 0.84
CA PHE A 154 -3.79 -29.12 2.07
C PHE A 154 -3.46 -30.61 1.90
N SER A 155 -2.63 -31.14 2.79
CA SER A 155 -2.33 -32.57 2.85
C SER A 155 -3.18 -33.24 3.91
N LEU A 156 -3.74 -34.40 3.60
CA LEU A 156 -4.39 -35.26 4.56
C LEU A 156 -3.47 -36.45 4.85
N ILE A 157 -3.07 -36.58 6.11
CA ILE A 157 -2.28 -37.70 6.61
C ILE A 157 -3.21 -38.56 7.48
N TYR A 158 -3.33 -39.84 7.15
CA TYR A 158 -4.22 -40.76 7.88
C TYR A 158 -3.50 -42.06 8.26
N GLU A 159 -3.93 -42.66 9.37
CA GLU A 159 -3.43 -43.94 9.87
C GLU A 159 -4.21 -45.14 9.34
N GLY A 160 -3.49 -46.12 8.78
CA GLY A 160 -4.04 -47.41 8.36
C GLY A 160 -5.16 -47.32 7.30
N ASN A 161 -5.86 -48.45 7.09
CA ASN A 161 -6.92 -48.54 6.09
C ASN A 161 -8.27 -48.02 6.60
N TYR A 162 -8.46 -47.93 7.92
CA TYR A 162 -9.72 -47.44 8.51
C TYR A 162 -9.81 -45.91 8.57
N GLY A 163 -8.68 -45.20 8.63
CA GLY A 163 -8.66 -43.73 8.66
C GLY A 163 -9.30 -43.09 7.43
N ILE A 164 -9.07 -43.65 6.23
CA ILE A 164 -9.69 -43.15 4.99
C ILE A 164 -11.20 -43.38 4.98
N ILE A 165 -11.69 -44.48 5.56
CA ILE A 165 -13.12 -44.79 5.65
C ILE A 165 -13.80 -43.78 6.58
N ARG A 166 -13.18 -43.47 7.72
CA ARG A 166 -13.67 -42.45 8.66
C ARG A 166 -13.78 -41.07 8.01
N LEU A 167 -12.86 -40.72 7.12
CA LEU A 167 -12.82 -39.42 6.43
C LEU A 167 -13.47 -39.42 5.04
N GLN A 168 -14.17 -40.49 4.65
CA GLN A 168 -14.78 -40.59 3.32
C GLN A 168 -15.74 -39.43 3.03
N ASN A 169 -16.58 -39.06 3.99
CA ASN A 169 -17.54 -37.95 3.82
C ASN A 169 -16.84 -36.58 3.78
N PHE A 170 -15.76 -36.41 4.54
CA PHE A 170 -14.91 -35.22 4.48
C PHE A 170 -14.29 -35.06 3.08
N LEU A 171 -13.81 -36.15 2.47
CA LEU A 171 -13.24 -36.13 1.12
C LEU A 171 -14.29 -35.86 0.03
N LYS A 172 -15.51 -36.40 0.17
CA LYS A 172 -16.63 -36.08 -0.74
C LYS A 172 -16.96 -34.59 -0.71
N GLU A 173 -17.00 -33.99 0.48
CA GLU A 173 -17.21 -32.54 0.60
C GLU A 173 -16.00 -31.74 0.09
N ALA A 174 -14.77 -32.22 0.27
CA ALA A 174 -13.59 -31.58 -0.30
C ALA A 174 -13.64 -31.53 -1.84
N GLU A 175 -14.08 -32.62 -2.49
CA GLU A 175 -14.29 -32.69 -3.94
C GLU A 175 -15.37 -31.70 -4.41
N LYS A 176 -16.50 -31.66 -3.70
CA LYS A 176 -17.60 -30.72 -3.98
C LYS A 176 -17.18 -29.24 -3.86
N ASN A 177 -16.32 -28.93 -2.88
CA ASN A 177 -15.76 -27.58 -2.68
C ASN A 177 -14.51 -27.31 -3.54
N LYS A 178 -14.10 -28.26 -4.40
CA LYS A 178 -12.92 -28.17 -5.29
C LYS A 178 -11.59 -27.92 -4.56
N TRP A 179 -11.41 -28.50 -3.37
CA TRP A 179 -10.15 -28.39 -2.63
C TRP A 179 -9.07 -29.33 -3.16
N GLY A 180 -7.83 -28.84 -3.25
CA GLY A 180 -6.66 -29.63 -3.63
C GLY A 180 -6.14 -30.44 -2.45
N VAL A 181 -6.64 -31.67 -2.27
CA VAL A 181 -6.24 -32.57 -1.18
C VAL A 181 -5.20 -33.58 -1.64
N ARG A 182 -4.05 -33.65 -0.96
CA ARG A 182 -3.03 -34.68 -1.18
C ARG A 182 -3.06 -35.72 -0.07
N LEU A 183 -3.12 -37.00 -0.42
CA LEU A 183 -3.26 -38.10 0.53
C LEU A 183 -1.90 -38.71 0.88
N TYR A 184 -1.65 -38.94 2.16
CA TYR A 184 -0.50 -39.68 2.67
C TYR A 184 -0.95 -40.68 3.72
N SER A 185 -0.55 -41.95 3.57
CA SER A 185 -0.81 -42.98 4.58
C SER A 185 0.36 -43.10 5.55
N LEU A 186 0.03 -43.31 6.83
CA LEU A 186 0.95 -43.77 7.86
C LEU A 186 0.72 -45.27 8.07
N ASP A 187 1.81 -46.03 7.93
CA ASP A 187 1.86 -47.48 8.18
C ASP A 187 2.96 -47.71 9.23
N ASP A 188 2.67 -48.53 10.23
CA ASP A 188 3.60 -48.89 11.31
C ASP A 188 4.88 -49.55 10.78
N ARG A 189 4.82 -50.13 9.57
CA ARG A 189 5.98 -50.74 8.90
C ARG A 189 6.98 -49.70 8.37
N ILE A 190 6.58 -48.45 8.20
CA ILE A 190 7.39 -47.39 7.58
C ILE A 190 7.67 -46.31 8.62
N PRO A 191 8.94 -45.88 8.81
CA PRO A 191 9.24 -44.75 9.68
C PRO A 191 8.47 -43.50 9.26
N PHE A 192 7.67 -42.92 10.16
CA PHE A 192 6.82 -41.74 9.89
C PHE A 192 7.64 -40.58 9.31
N ARG A 193 8.90 -40.45 9.72
CA ARG A 193 9.88 -39.51 9.18
C ARG A 193 9.93 -39.50 7.64
N LYS A 194 9.85 -40.66 6.99
CA LYS A 194 9.94 -40.78 5.52
C LYS A 194 8.74 -40.12 4.83
N VAL A 195 7.55 -40.25 5.42
CA VAL A 195 6.32 -39.62 4.92
C VAL A 195 6.43 -38.10 4.98
N PHE A 196 6.88 -37.55 6.12
CA PHE A 196 7.13 -36.12 6.27
C PHE A 196 8.24 -35.59 5.37
N TRP A 197 9.27 -36.39 5.06
CA TRP A 197 10.29 -36.04 4.07
C TRP A 197 9.73 -35.90 2.66
N ASN A 198 8.86 -36.83 2.24
CA ASN A 198 8.20 -36.76 0.93
C ASN A 198 7.28 -35.54 0.89
N LEU A 199 6.48 -35.33 1.94
CA LEU A 199 5.62 -34.15 2.06
C LEU A 199 6.43 -32.86 1.95
N LYS A 200 7.56 -32.75 2.66
CA LYS A 200 8.43 -31.59 2.60
C LYS A 200 8.95 -31.31 1.19
N LYS A 201 9.36 -32.34 0.44
CA LYS A 201 9.82 -32.20 -0.95
C LYS A 201 8.72 -31.67 -1.86
N ASP A 202 7.51 -32.20 -1.71
CA ASP A 202 6.37 -31.87 -2.57
C ASP A 202 5.85 -30.44 -2.38
N PHE A 203 6.10 -29.84 -1.23
CA PHE A 203 5.70 -28.48 -0.91
C PHE A 203 6.83 -27.44 -1.03
N GLN A 204 8.10 -27.87 -0.92
CA GLN A 204 9.25 -26.99 -1.15
C GLN A 204 9.30 -26.45 -2.58
N SER A 205 8.74 -27.17 -3.56
CA SER A 205 8.56 -26.72 -4.95
C SER A 205 7.51 -25.60 -5.10
N LEU A 206 6.50 -25.56 -4.21
CA LEU A 206 5.35 -24.66 -4.33
C LEU A 206 5.50 -23.34 -3.56
N LYS A 207 6.44 -23.24 -2.61
CA LYS A 207 6.67 -22.04 -1.76
C LYS A 207 5.39 -21.53 -1.05
N VAL A 208 4.54 -22.45 -0.59
CA VAL A 208 3.31 -22.15 0.18
C VAL A 208 3.43 -22.73 1.59
N ASP A 209 2.72 -22.13 2.56
CA ASP A 209 2.55 -22.66 3.92
C ASP A 209 1.96 -24.08 3.87
N HIS A 210 2.49 -24.99 4.70
CA HIS A 210 2.07 -26.39 4.64
C HIS A 210 0.90 -26.60 5.59
N LYS A 211 -0.29 -26.79 5.01
CA LYS A 211 -1.54 -27.06 5.71
C LYS A 211 -1.74 -28.57 5.76
N ILE A 212 -1.89 -29.13 6.96
CA ILE A 212 -1.92 -30.57 7.19
C ILE A 212 -3.13 -30.92 8.06
N VAL A 213 -3.99 -31.81 7.57
CA VAL A 213 -5.00 -32.49 8.38
C VAL A 213 -4.37 -33.82 8.82
N LEU A 214 -4.33 -34.06 10.13
CA LEU A 214 -3.68 -35.23 10.72
C LEU A 214 -4.71 -36.10 11.45
N ASP A 215 -4.93 -37.30 10.92
CA ASP A 215 -5.86 -38.29 11.42
C ASP A 215 -5.12 -39.52 11.93
N VAL A 216 -4.76 -39.48 13.21
CA VAL A 216 -4.00 -40.52 13.90
C VAL A 216 -4.57 -40.80 15.28
N ASN A 217 -4.38 -42.02 15.76
CA ASN A 217 -4.72 -42.44 17.09
C ASN A 217 -3.86 -41.69 18.13
N ARG A 218 -4.46 -41.38 19.29
CA ARG A 218 -3.77 -40.75 20.43
C ARG A 218 -2.46 -41.46 20.77
N LYS A 219 -2.44 -42.79 20.77
CA LYS A 219 -1.27 -43.61 21.17
C LYS A 219 -0.01 -43.24 20.37
N ILE A 220 -0.13 -42.92 19.07
CA ILE A 220 0.99 -42.61 18.18
C ILE A 220 1.15 -41.12 17.88
N LEU A 221 0.17 -40.29 18.24
CA LEU A 221 0.14 -38.85 17.90
C LEU A 221 1.42 -38.12 18.32
N PHE A 222 1.90 -38.38 19.54
CA PHE A 222 3.13 -37.77 20.06
C PHE A 222 4.35 -38.16 19.22
N ASP A 223 4.52 -39.45 18.91
CA ASP A 223 5.65 -39.95 18.12
C ASP A 223 5.64 -39.44 16.68
N VAL A 224 4.44 -39.31 16.08
CA VAL A 224 4.25 -38.73 14.75
C VAL A 224 4.69 -37.27 14.73
N LEU A 225 4.24 -36.45 15.69
CA LEU A 225 4.63 -35.04 15.79
C LEU A 225 6.13 -34.87 16.09
N LYS A 226 6.69 -35.73 16.94
CA LYS A 226 8.12 -35.74 17.26
C LYS A 226 8.96 -36.05 16.02
N GLN A 227 8.57 -37.04 15.23
CA GLN A 227 9.26 -37.35 13.97
C GLN A 227 9.06 -36.25 12.91
N ALA A 228 7.90 -35.59 12.87
CA ALA A 228 7.68 -34.42 12.02
C ALA A 228 8.62 -33.25 12.41
N GLN A 229 8.79 -33.00 13.71
CA GLN A 229 9.71 -31.99 14.24
C GLN A 229 11.16 -32.28 13.83
N GLN A 230 11.60 -33.55 13.89
CA GLN A 230 12.94 -33.98 13.44
C GLN A 230 13.20 -33.78 11.93
N VAL A 231 12.16 -33.61 11.12
CA VAL A 231 12.25 -33.27 9.68
C VAL A 231 12.14 -31.75 9.45
N GLY A 232 11.88 -30.98 10.51
CA GLY A 232 11.61 -29.54 10.43
C GLY A 232 10.22 -29.24 9.85
N MET A 233 9.25 -30.10 10.12
CA MET A 233 7.84 -29.95 9.70
C MET A 233 6.92 -29.45 10.81
N VAL A 234 7.49 -29.04 11.95
CA VAL A 234 6.79 -28.39 13.07
C VAL A 234 7.50 -27.07 13.34
N THR A 235 7.19 -26.06 12.53
CA THR A 235 7.72 -24.68 12.62
C THR A 235 6.59 -23.67 12.32
N GLU A 236 6.92 -22.38 12.33
CA GLU A 236 5.98 -21.26 12.05
C GLU A 236 5.25 -21.36 10.69
N ASN A 237 5.81 -22.10 9.73
CA ASN A 237 5.27 -22.19 8.36
C ASN A 237 4.27 -23.35 8.17
N GLN A 238 4.01 -24.15 9.21
CA GLN A 238 3.07 -25.27 9.15
C GLN A 238 1.87 -25.06 10.07
N GLN A 239 0.73 -25.54 9.60
CA GLN A 239 -0.52 -25.54 10.35
C GLN A 239 -1.09 -26.96 10.35
N TYR A 240 -1.39 -27.49 11.54
CA TYR A 240 -1.97 -28.81 11.71
C TYR A 240 -3.39 -28.72 12.26
N LEU A 241 -4.29 -29.46 11.64
CA LEU A 241 -5.62 -29.74 12.17
C LEU A 241 -5.70 -31.23 12.55
N ILE A 242 -5.77 -31.51 13.85
CA ILE A 242 -5.78 -32.87 14.40
C ILE A 242 -7.23 -33.29 14.62
N THR A 243 -7.65 -34.37 13.95
CA THR A 243 -9.05 -34.85 13.97
C THR A 243 -9.40 -35.69 15.21
N SER A 244 -8.39 -36.12 15.98
CA SER A 244 -8.60 -36.92 17.19
C SER A 244 -9.40 -36.15 18.23
N LEU A 245 -10.44 -36.79 18.78
CA LEU A 245 -11.33 -36.23 19.82
C LEU A 245 -10.69 -36.17 21.22
N ASP A 246 -9.51 -36.78 21.36
CA ASP A 246 -8.73 -36.91 22.59
C ASP A 246 -7.49 -36.00 22.58
N PHE A 247 -7.50 -34.93 21.77
CA PHE A 247 -6.33 -34.07 21.60
C PHE A 247 -5.84 -33.47 22.93
N HIS A 248 -6.73 -33.20 23.87
CA HIS A 248 -6.40 -32.67 25.21
C HIS A 248 -5.63 -33.62 26.11
N THR A 249 -5.71 -34.92 25.86
CA THR A 249 -5.09 -35.93 26.73
C THR A 249 -3.63 -36.24 26.35
N THR A 250 -3.10 -35.61 25.31
CA THR A 250 -1.72 -35.82 24.84
C THR A 250 -0.82 -34.71 25.39
N ASP A 251 0.34 -35.07 25.94
CA ASP A 251 1.33 -34.07 26.37
C ASP A 251 2.03 -33.47 25.14
N LEU A 252 1.83 -32.17 24.92
CA LEU A 252 2.38 -31.43 23.78
C LEU A 252 3.39 -30.37 24.21
N SER A 253 3.93 -30.49 25.43
CA SER A 253 4.93 -29.56 25.98
C SER A 253 6.15 -29.35 25.08
N ASP A 254 6.64 -30.41 24.44
CA ASP A 254 7.77 -30.39 23.50
C ASP A 254 7.54 -29.50 22.26
N PHE A 255 6.28 -29.19 21.93
CA PHE A 255 5.91 -28.47 20.71
C PHE A 255 5.48 -27.02 20.96
N LYS A 256 5.33 -26.58 22.22
CA LYS A 256 4.84 -25.23 22.59
C LYS A 256 5.67 -24.10 21.98
N TYR A 257 6.99 -24.25 21.99
CA TYR A 257 7.93 -23.23 21.50
C TYR A 257 8.23 -23.33 20.00
N ALA A 258 7.64 -24.31 19.30
CA ALA A 258 7.82 -24.46 17.86
C ALA A 258 7.05 -23.41 17.04
N LYS A 259 6.14 -22.65 17.69
CA LYS A 259 5.26 -21.64 17.08
C LYS A 259 4.48 -22.16 15.86
N CYS A 260 4.23 -23.46 15.84
CA CYS A 260 3.42 -24.14 14.83
C CYS A 260 1.96 -24.09 15.27
N ASN A 261 1.05 -23.73 14.37
CA ASN A 261 -0.37 -23.67 14.70
C ASN A 261 -0.93 -25.10 14.78
N LEU A 262 -0.98 -25.67 15.98
CA LEU A 262 -1.61 -26.97 16.24
C LEU A 262 -3.02 -26.74 16.78
N THR A 263 -4.03 -27.09 15.99
CA THR A 263 -5.43 -27.09 16.39
C THR A 263 -5.98 -28.51 16.40
N GLY A 264 -6.91 -28.80 17.30
CA GLY A 264 -7.58 -30.09 17.34
C GLY A 264 -8.89 -30.04 18.12
N PHE A 265 -9.53 -31.19 18.24
CA PHE A 265 -10.87 -31.29 18.82
C PHE A 265 -10.84 -32.00 20.17
N ARG A 266 -11.76 -31.60 21.05
CA ARG A 266 -12.04 -32.29 22.31
C ARG A 266 -13.55 -32.54 22.41
N LEU A 267 -13.94 -33.80 22.61
CA LEU A 267 -15.35 -34.16 22.82
C LEU A 267 -15.79 -33.99 24.29
N VAL A 268 -14.86 -34.15 25.22
CA VAL A 268 -15.13 -34.14 26.67
C VAL A 268 -15.24 -32.71 27.18
N GLN A 269 -16.33 -32.40 27.88
CA GLN A 269 -16.62 -31.08 28.43
C GLN A 269 -16.24 -31.03 29.92
N ASP A 270 -15.24 -30.22 30.26
CA ASP A 270 -14.73 -30.05 31.64
C ASP A 270 -15.55 -29.08 32.49
N SER A 271 -16.50 -28.37 31.88
CA SER A 271 -17.40 -27.44 32.55
C SER A 271 -18.50 -28.12 33.38
N TYR A 272 -18.82 -29.38 33.11
CA TYR A 272 -19.89 -30.10 33.82
C TYR A 272 -19.44 -30.65 35.18
N SER A 273 -20.35 -30.64 36.16
CA SER A 273 -20.10 -31.16 37.52
C SER A 273 -19.77 -32.65 37.52
N ASP A 274 -20.45 -33.42 36.67
CA ASP A 274 -20.33 -34.88 36.61
C ASP A 274 -18.94 -35.30 36.14
N TYR A 275 -18.31 -34.50 35.26
CA TYR A 275 -16.92 -34.67 34.86
C TYR A 275 -15.98 -34.57 36.06
N ASN A 276 -16.10 -33.51 36.86
CA ASN A 276 -15.23 -33.28 38.01
C ASN A 276 -15.37 -34.39 39.06
N GLN A 277 -16.60 -34.84 39.32
CA GLN A 277 -16.87 -35.94 40.25
C GLN A 277 -16.32 -37.28 39.74
N LEU A 278 -16.43 -37.55 38.44
CA LEU A 278 -15.87 -38.75 37.82
C LEU A 278 -14.33 -38.72 37.88
N VAL A 279 -13.69 -37.60 37.56
CA VAL A 279 -12.23 -37.43 37.65
C VAL A 279 -11.74 -37.60 39.08
N GLU A 280 -12.41 -36.99 40.06
CA GLU A 280 -12.06 -37.11 41.47
C GLU A 280 -12.21 -38.55 41.98
N SER A 281 -13.30 -39.21 41.63
CA SER A 281 -13.54 -40.61 42.02
C SER A 281 -12.52 -41.56 41.38
N MET A 282 -12.12 -41.34 40.13
CA MET A 282 -11.02 -42.06 39.49
C MET A 282 -9.67 -41.78 40.17
N ALA A 283 -9.38 -40.53 40.54
CA ALA A 283 -8.13 -40.15 41.21
C ALA A 283 -7.96 -40.82 42.59
N ARG A 284 -9.06 -41.13 43.29
CA ARG A 284 -9.04 -41.83 44.59
C ARG A 284 -8.71 -43.34 44.47
N ARG A 285 -8.74 -43.92 43.26
CA ARG A 285 -8.44 -45.36 43.02
C ARG A 285 -6.92 -45.62 42.87
N PRO A 286 -6.47 -46.90 42.89
CA PRO A 286 -5.05 -47.27 42.90
C PRO A 286 -4.23 -46.74 41.72
N TYR A 287 -2.90 -46.64 41.89
CA TYR A 287 -1.96 -45.99 40.97
C TYR A 287 -2.07 -46.40 39.49
N ASN A 288 -2.36 -47.68 39.20
CA ASN A 288 -2.53 -48.17 37.82
C ASN A 288 -3.63 -47.41 37.06
N TYR A 289 -4.67 -46.97 37.76
CA TYR A 289 -5.79 -46.20 37.19
C TYR A 289 -5.56 -44.68 37.18
N ARG A 290 -4.50 -44.20 37.85
CA ARG A 290 -4.07 -42.79 37.81
C ARG A 290 -3.17 -42.49 36.62
N LYS A 291 -2.55 -43.52 36.04
CA LYS A 291 -1.56 -43.42 34.96
C LYS A 291 -2.25 -42.95 33.67
N GLY A 292 -2.28 -41.63 33.47
CA GLY A 292 -2.92 -40.99 32.30
C GLY A 292 -3.98 -39.95 32.64
N LEU A 293 -4.35 -39.80 33.92
CA LEU A 293 -5.35 -38.82 34.38
C LEU A 293 -4.82 -37.38 34.47
N THR A 294 -3.52 -37.15 34.24
CA THR A 294 -2.84 -35.86 34.39
C THR A 294 -3.36 -34.78 33.43
N HIS A 295 -3.95 -35.19 32.31
CA HIS A 295 -4.47 -34.30 31.26
C HIS A 295 -5.96 -34.52 30.98
N GLY A 296 -6.70 -35.04 31.98
CA GLY A 296 -8.13 -35.33 31.89
C GLY A 296 -8.44 -36.77 31.44
N ILE A 297 -9.71 -37.04 31.18
CA ILE A 297 -10.20 -38.37 30.78
C ILE A 297 -10.36 -38.48 29.26
N ARG A 298 -10.28 -39.70 28.74
CA ARG A 298 -10.52 -40.02 27.32
C ARG A 298 -12.00 -39.93 26.96
N ALA A 299 -12.28 -39.60 25.71
CA ALA A 299 -13.60 -39.58 25.11
C ALA A 299 -14.28 -40.95 25.21
N LYS A 300 -13.57 -42.06 24.96
CA LYS A 300 -14.12 -43.42 25.13
C LYS A 300 -14.58 -43.69 26.56
N THR A 301 -13.84 -43.21 27.55
CA THR A 301 -14.16 -43.34 28.98
C THR A 301 -15.38 -42.50 29.35
N ALA A 302 -15.44 -41.25 28.86
CA ALA A 302 -16.59 -40.36 29.06
C ALA A 302 -17.87 -40.91 28.42
N LEU A 303 -17.76 -41.48 27.20
CA LEU A 303 -18.89 -42.08 26.49
C LEU A 303 -19.51 -43.26 27.24
N ILE A 304 -18.73 -44.04 28.00
CA ILE A 304 -19.26 -45.15 28.81
C ILE A 304 -20.03 -44.64 30.02
N PHE A 305 -19.54 -43.58 30.66
CA PHE A 305 -20.27 -42.93 31.75
C PHE A 305 -21.61 -42.38 31.25
N ASP A 306 -21.59 -41.69 30.11
CA ASP A 306 -22.79 -41.16 29.45
C ASP A 306 -23.73 -42.28 28.97
N ALA A 307 -23.19 -43.44 28.57
CA ALA A 307 -23.99 -44.60 28.18
C ALA A 307 -24.80 -45.15 29.35
N VAL A 308 -24.18 -45.24 30.53
CA VAL A 308 -24.88 -45.66 31.75
C VAL A 308 -25.93 -44.61 32.13
N HIS A 309 -25.60 -43.31 32.04
CA HIS A 309 -26.58 -42.24 32.30
C HIS A 309 -27.80 -42.36 31.38
N LEU A 310 -27.58 -42.54 30.07
CA LEU A 310 -28.64 -42.71 29.07
C LEU A 310 -29.54 -43.91 29.36
N PHE A 311 -28.92 -45.05 29.69
CA PHE A 311 -29.64 -46.26 30.03
C PHE A 311 -30.53 -46.05 31.26
N ILE A 312 -30.01 -45.40 32.30
CA ILE A 312 -30.76 -45.12 33.53
C ILE A 312 -31.91 -44.17 33.26
N SER A 313 -31.69 -43.09 32.50
CA SER A 313 -32.78 -42.18 32.12
C SER A 313 -33.88 -42.88 31.34
N ALA A 314 -33.53 -43.80 30.43
CA ALA A 314 -34.51 -44.59 29.69
C ALA A 314 -35.25 -45.60 30.59
N LEU A 315 -34.54 -46.24 31.52
CA LEU A 315 -35.11 -47.17 32.48
C LEU A 315 -36.10 -46.47 33.42
N GLU A 316 -35.78 -45.26 33.88
CA GLU A 316 -36.69 -44.45 34.69
C GLU A 316 -37.96 -44.07 33.93
N GLN A 317 -37.84 -43.74 32.64
CA GLN A 317 -39.01 -43.45 31.80
C GLN A 317 -39.88 -44.69 31.57
N LEU A 318 -39.26 -45.85 31.40
CA LEU A 318 -39.94 -47.13 31.26
C LEU A 318 -40.71 -47.48 32.55
N ASP A 319 -40.08 -47.34 33.71
CA ASP A 319 -40.65 -47.67 35.03
C ASP A 319 -41.86 -46.78 35.38
N VAL A 320 -41.88 -45.53 34.88
CA VAL A 320 -43.06 -44.64 34.99
C VAL A 320 -44.24 -45.15 34.14
N GLY A 321 -43.97 -45.76 32.98
CA GLY A 321 -44.99 -46.23 32.04
C GLY A 321 -45.47 -47.68 32.29
N LYS A 322 -44.58 -48.54 32.78
CA LYS A 322 -44.81 -49.96 33.07
C LYS A 322 -43.89 -50.36 34.22
N GLU A 323 -44.44 -50.91 35.30
CA GLU A 323 -43.63 -51.40 36.42
C GLU A 323 -42.69 -52.52 35.93
N VAL A 324 -41.38 -52.26 36.00
CA VAL A 324 -40.36 -53.23 35.56
C VAL A 324 -40.00 -54.10 36.75
N GLU A 325 -40.48 -55.36 36.75
CA GLU A 325 -40.30 -56.25 37.91
C GLU A 325 -38.95 -56.98 37.88
N GLU A 326 -38.65 -57.77 36.84
CA GLU A 326 -37.37 -58.46 36.63
C GLU A 326 -37.14 -58.75 35.13
N PHE A 327 -35.87 -58.82 34.71
CA PHE A 327 -35.51 -59.23 33.34
C PHE A 327 -35.30 -60.76 33.28
N PRO A 328 -35.88 -61.47 32.28
CA PRO A 328 -35.80 -62.93 32.23
C PRO A 328 -34.37 -63.41 31.94
N THR A 329 -34.03 -64.59 32.48
CA THR A 329 -32.81 -65.31 32.12
C THR A 329 -32.94 -65.89 30.72
N ILE A 330 -31.94 -65.66 29.87
CA ILE A 330 -31.96 -66.06 28.47
C ILE A 330 -30.84 -67.08 28.21
N SER A 331 -31.19 -68.24 27.67
CA SER A 331 -30.21 -69.23 27.20
C SER A 331 -29.89 -69.01 25.72
N CYS A 332 -28.60 -68.90 25.38
CA CYS A 332 -28.16 -68.86 23.97
C CYS A 332 -28.28 -70.21 23.25
N PHE A 333 -28.22 -71.32 23.99
CA PHE A 333 -28.14 -72.67 23.44
C PHE A 333 -29.38 -73.46 23.88
N GLY A 334 -30.31 -73.70 22.93
CA GLY A 334 -31.66 -74.23 23.20
C GLY A 334 -32.70 -73.12 23.04
N GLY A 335 -33.88 -73.45 22.50
CA GLY A 335 -34.92 -72.52 22.01
C GLY A 335 -34.90 -71.12 22.66
N VAL A 336 -34.60 -70.10 21.86
CA VAL A 336 -34.31 -68.75 22.33
C VAL A 336 -35.57 -68.12 22.95
N ASN A 337 -35.55 -67.91 24.26
CA ASN A 337 -36.51 -67.04 24.92
C ASN A 337 -36.09 -65.59 24.66
N LYS A 338 -36.99 -64.81 24.06
CA LYS A 338 -36.76 -63.38 23.81
C LYS A 338 -36.89 -62.57 25.10
N GLY A 339 -36.14 -61.48 25.20
CA GLY A 339 -36.31 -60.45 26.21
C GLY A 339 -37.70 -59.79 26.10
N THR A 340 -38.19 -59.21 27.19
CA THR A 340 -39.56 -58.65 27.23
C THR A 340 -39.64 -57.16 26.92
N ASP A 341 -38.59 -56.40 27.25
CA ASP A 341 -38.65 -54.93 27.30
C ASP A 341 -37.49 -54.24 26.55
N GLY A 342 -36.65 -55.00 25.84
CA GLY A 342 -35.48 -54.45 25.15
C GLY A 342 -35.83 -53.41 24.08
N THR A 343 -36.82 -53.70 23.24
CA THR A 343 -37.29 -52.79 22.19
C THR A 343 -37.85 -51.49 22.77
N SER A 344 -38.64 -51.58 23.84
CA SER A 344 -39.17 -50.42 24.55
C SER A 344 -38.05 -49.56 25.12
N LEU A 345 -37.06 -50.19 25.76
CA LEU A 345 -35.93 -49.49 26.36
C LEU A 345 -35.09 -48.75 25.31
N ILE A 346 -34.77 -49.39 24.19
CA ILE A 346 -34.07 -48.76 23.07
C ILE A 346 -34.87 -47.59 22.49
N ASN A 347 -36.20 -47.71 22.37
CA ASN A 347 -37.04 -46.62 21.89
C ASN A 347 -37.01 -45.42 22.85
N TYR A 348 -37.06 -45.66 24.16
CA TYR A 348 -36.87 -44.60 25.15
C TYR A 348 -35.48 -43.97 25.03
N MET A 349 -34.42 -44.77 24.90
CA MET A 349 -33.06 -44.25 24.70
C MET A 349 -32.96 -43.39 23.43
N LYS A 350 -33.52 -43.83 22.30
CA LYS A 350 -33.56 -43.06 21.03
C LYS A 350 -34.31 -41.74 21.16
N SER A 351 -35.39 -41.70 21.95
CA SER A 351 -36.21 -40.50 22.16
C SER A 351 -35.70 -39.56 23.26
N SER A 352 -34.80 -40.03 24.12
CA SER A 352 -34.30 -39.27 25.26
C SER A 352 -33.35 -38.15 24.84
N ASN A 353 -33.40 -37.03 25.57
CA ASN A 353 -32.48 -35.91 25.45
C ASN A 353 -31.81 -35.72 26.80
N ILE A 354 -30.54 -36.10 26.90
CA ILE A 354 -29.76 -36.00 28.14
C ILE A 354 -28.55 -35.09 27.94
N LEU A 355 -28.10 -34.53 29.05
CA LEU A 355 -26.86 -33.77 29.12
C LEU A 355 -25.82 -34.63 29.85
N GLY A 356 -24.78 -35.04 29.12
CA GLY A 356 -23.69 -35.85 29.66
C GLY A 356 -22.36 -35.10 29.66
N ILE A 357 -21.29 -35.81 30.04
CA ILE A 357 -19.91 -35.32 30.02
C ILE A 357 -19.47 -34.98 28.59
N THR A 358 -20.04 -35.63 27.57
CA THR A 358 -19.80 -35.31 26.16
C THR A 358 -20.74 -34.23 25.60
N GLY A 359 -21.46 -33.51 26.45
CA GLY A 359 -22.45 -32.49 26.09
C GLY A 359 -23.84 -33.09 25.83
N ALA A 360 -24.64 -32.41 25.02
CA ALA A 360 -25.96 -32.89 24.64
C ALA A 360 -25.87 -34.23 23.89
N ILE A 361 -26.76 -35.15 24.22
CA ILE A 361 -26.88 -36.47 23.58
C ILE A 361 -28.29 -36.60 23.03
N THR A 362 -28.40 -36.58 21.71
CA THR A 362 -29.67 -36.79 20.98
C THR A 362 -29.44 -37.73 19.80
N PHE A 363 -30.43 -38.56 19.51
CA PHE A 363 -30.38 -39.52 18.41
C PHE A 363 -31.38 -39.16 17.31
N ASN A 364 -31.10 -39.57 16.07
CA ASN A 364 -32.10 -39.60 15.00
C ASN A 364 -33.00 -40.84 15.14
N GLY A 365 -34.02 -40.96 14.27
CA GLY A 365 -34.93 -42.12 14.25
C GLY A 365 -34.24 -43.47 14.02
N GLU A 366 -33.00 -43.47 13.50
CA GLU A 366 -32.17 -44.66 13.27
C GLU A 366 -31.22 -44.96 14.44
N GLY A 367 -31.30 -44.20 15.54
CA GLY A 367 -30.46 -44.38 16.73
C GLY A 367 -29.03 -43.87 16.57
N VAL A 368 -28.74 -43.01 15.59
CA VAL A 368 -27.44 -42.36 15.37
C VAL A 368 -27.38 -41.03 16.11
N ARG A 369 -26.29 -40.78 16.86
CA ARG A 369 -26.10 -39.53 17.59
C ARG A 369 -25.85 -38.36 16.63
N THR A 370 -26.74 -37.36 16.65
CA THR A 370 -26.72 -36.19 15.76
C THR A 370 -26.19 -34.92 16.41
N MET A 371 -26.42 -34.75 17.72
CA MET A 371 -25.97 -33.57 18.47
C MET A 371 -24.91 -33.95 19.50
N PHE A 372 -23.86 -33.14 19.56
CA PHE A 372 -22.78 -33.18 20.56
C PHE A 372 -21.99 -31.87 20.49
N HIS A 373 -21.32 -31.51 21.58
CA HIS A 373 -20.45 -30.33 21.62
C HIS A 373 -19.00 -30.73 21.33
N LEU A 374 -18.35 -30.02 20.42
CA LEU A 374 -16.91 -30.13 20.22
C LEU A 374 -16.21 -28.87 20.68
N ASP A 375 -15.25 -29.05 21.57
CA ASP A 375 -14.32 -28.00 21.97
C ASP A 375 -13.19 -27.90 20.96
N LEU A 376 -12.85 -26.67 20.62
CA LEU A 376 -11.71 -26.34 19.79
C LEU A 376 -10.52 -26.05 20.68
N MET A 377 -9.50 -26.91 20.60
CA MET A 377 -8.30 -26.80 21.41
C MET A 377 -7.14 -26.32 20.54
N HIS A 378 -6.33 -25.41 21.07
CA HIS A 378 -5.16 -24.88 20.39
C HIS A 378 -3.94 -24.85 21.30
N LEU A 379 -2.78 -25.17 20.74
CA LEU A 379 -1.52 -25.13 21.47
C LEU A 379 -0.96 -23.71 21.48
N MET A 380 -0.92 -23.10 22.66
CA MET A 380 -0.25 -21.82 22.93
C MET A 380 1.07 -22.04 23.70
N GLU A 381 1.83 -20.96 23.90
CA GLU A 381 3.06 -20.99 24.72
C GLU A 381 2.78 -21.39 26.18
N GLU A 382 1.62 -21.00 26.73
CA GLU A 382 1.17 -21.39 28.06
C GLU A 382 0.79 -22.89 28.12
N GLY A 383 0.24 -23.42 27.03
CA GLY A 383 -0.18 -24.80 26.90
C GLY A 383 -1.40 -24.96 26.01
N LEU A 384 -2.04 -26.12 26.11
CA LEU A 384 -3.23 -26.39 25.33
C LEU A 384 -4.44 -25.70 25.95
N MET A 385 -5.10 -24.84 25.18
CA MET A 385 -6.18 -23.97 25.65
C MET A 385 -7.43 -24.15 24.76
N LYS A 386 -8.62 -24.01 25.36
CA LYS A 386 -9.90 -23.99 24.64
C LYS A 386 -10.10 -22.63 23.98
N MET A 387 -10.23 -22.61 22.65
CA MET A 387 -10.50 -21.40 21.85
C MET A 387 -11.99 -21.11 21.64
N GLY A 388 -12.81 -22.15 21.74
CA GLY A 388 -14.23 -22.03 21.44
C GLY A 388 -14.93 -23.37 21.43
N GLU A 389 -16.21 -23.32 21.09
CA GLU A 389 -17.10 -24.47 21.01
C GLU A 389 -17.78 -24.48 19.65
N MET A 390 -18.08 -25.67 19.15
CA MET A 390 -18.85 -25.83 17.94
C MET A 390 -19.85 -26.98 18.05
N LEU A 391 -20.99 -26.76 17.39
CA LEU A 391 -21.98 -27.79 17.12
C LEU A 391 -21.81 -28.27 15.66
N PRO A 392 -22.08 -29.56 15.37
CA PRO A 392 -22.06 -30.06 14.00
C PRO A 392 -22.96 -29.25 13.06
N GLY A 393 -22.44 -28.92 11.88
CA GLY A 393 -23.17 -28.15 10.86
C GLY A 393 -23.41 -26.65 11.17
N GLN A 394 -23.06 -26.17 12.36
CA GLN A 394 -23.20 -24.75 12.74
C GLN A 394 -21.87 -23.98 12.64
N THR A 395 -21.95 -22.65 12.66
CA THR A 395 -20.77 -21.78 12.67
C THR A 395 -19.95 -21.94 13.95
N VAL A 396 -18.64 -21.83 13.82
CA VAL A 396 -17.71 -21.90 14.97
C VAL A 396 -17.94 -20.72 15.90
N ASN A 397 -18.19 -20.98 17.19
CA ASN A 397 -18.31 -19.94 18.20
C ASN A 397 -17.00 -19.84 18.99
N LEU A 398 -16.15 -18.88 18.61
CA LEU A 398 -14.87 -18.64 19.26
C LEU A 398 -15.09 -17.78 20.53
N THR A 399 -14.85 -18.36 21.70
CA THR A 399 -14.82 -17.62 22.97
C THR A 399 -13.54 -16.80 23.10
N ARG A 400 -12.46 -17.27 22.47
CA ARG A 400 -11.19 -16.56 22.37
C ARG A 400 -10.73 -16.61 20.92
N TYR A 401 -10.79 -15.47 20.24
CA TYR A 401 -10.22 -15.36 18.90
C TYR A 401 -8.70 -15.51 19.00
N VAL A 402 -8.17 -16.67 18.62
CA VAL A 402 -6.75 -16.76 18.23
C VAL A 402 -6.65 -16.25 16.80
N GLY A 403 -6.81 -14.94 16.71
CA GLY A 403 -6.60 -14.13 15.54
C GLY A 403 -5.87 -12.88 16.00
N LEU A 404 -4.54 -12.93 15.98
CA LEU A 404 -3.67 -11.81 15.64
C LEU A 404 -3.79 -10.45 16.38
N GLU A 405 -4.59 -10.27 17.44
CA GLU A 405 -4.68 -8.94 18.09
C GLU A 405 -3.86 -8.80 19.38
N GLU A 406 -3.75 -9.82 20.24
CA GLU A 406 -2.98 -9.67 21.49
C GLU A 406 -1.47 -10.02 21.37
N ALA A 407 -1.07 -10.82 20.37
CA ALA A 407 0.35 -10.99 20.03
C ALA A 407 0.89 -9.80 19.21
N SER A 408 0.01 -8.95 18.64
CA SER A 408 0.42 -7.80 17.83
C SER A 408 0.84 -6.58 18.67
N SER A 409 0.48 -6.51 19.95
CA SER A 409 0.95 -5.43 20.84
C SER A 409 2.40 -5.62 21.29
N GLN A 410 2.99 -6.82 21.10
CA GLN A 410 4.40 -7.09 21.41
C GLN A 410 5.24 -7.64 20.24
N ARG A 411 4.66 -8.04 19.10
CA ARG A 411 5.44 -8.42 17.92
C ARG A 411 6.09 -7.17 17.31
N THR A 412 7.42 -7.20 17.22
CA THR A 412 8.18 -6.14 16.53
C THR A 412 8.05 -6.35 15.03
N LEU A 413 7.40 -5.41 14.32
CA LEU A 413 7.21 -5.46 12.88
C LEU A 413 8.53 -5.19 12.15
N ILE A 414 8.87 -6.04 11.19
CA ILE A 414 10.09 -5.88 10.39
C ILE A 414 9.79 -4.94 9.22
N VAL A 415 10.44 -3.78 9.24
CA VAL A 415 10.32 -2.75 8.21
C VAL A 415 11.53 -2.83 7.29
N THR A 416 11.33 -3.25 6.03
CA THR A 416 12.40 -3.18 5.03
C THR A 416 12.45 -1.80 4.38
N THR A 417 13.66 -1.29 4.13
CA THR A 417 13.87 0.00 3.47
C THR A 417 15.14 0.02 2.64
N ILE A 418 15.34 1.10 1.88
CA ILE A 418 16.48 1.34 0.99
C ILE A 418 17.06 2.73 1.27
N LYS A 419 18.38 2.87 1.17
CA LYS A 419 19.07 4.16 1.30
C LYS A 419 18.70 5.06 0.12
N ASP A 420 17.96 6.12 0.39
CA ASP A 420 17.56 7.10 -0.61
C ASP A 420 17.35 8.46 0.05
N LYS A 421 17.98 9.52 -0.47
CA LYS A 421 17.93 10.86 0.14
C LYS A 421 16.72 11.64 -0.40
N PRO A 422 15.86 12.26 0.46
CA PRO A 422 15.90 12.37 1.93
C PRO A 422 15.10 11.31 2.71
N HIS A 423 14.57 10.30 2.04
CA HIS A 423 13.67 9.32 2.63
C HIS A 423 14.33 8.53 3.78
N VAL A 424 15.50 7.94 3.54
CA VAL A 424 16.30 7.19 4.52
C VAL A 424 17.79 7.43 4.30
N MET A 425 18.45 7.90 5.35
CA MET A 425 19.87 8.23 5.41
C MET A 425 20.49 7.62 6.67
N LEU A 426 21.80 7.42 6.66
CA LEU A 426 22.52 7.09 7.88
C LEU A 426 22.77 8.36 8.69
N VAL A 427 22.60 8.27 10.01
CA VAL A 427 22.90 9.38 10.92
C VAL A 427 24.41 9.62 10.93
N ASN A 428 24.82 10.86 10.68
CA ASN A 428 26.21 11.28 10.84
C ASN A 428 26.52 11.52 12.32
N SER A 429 26.87 10.45 13.06
CA SER A 429 27.28 10.51 14.47
C SER A 429 28.69 9.95 14.64
N THR A 430 29.46 10.53 15.56
CA THR A 430 30.77 10.01 15.98
C THR A 430 30.65 8.73 16.82
N LYS A 431 29.47 8.47 17.40
CA LYS A 431 29.15 7.25 18.17
C LYS A 431 28.49 6.22 17.24
N LYS A 432 28.86 4.94 17.38
CA LYS A 432 28.14 3.83 16.73
C LYS A 432 26.76 3.69 17.39
N LEU A 433 25.73 4.11 16.68
CA LEU A 433 24.33 3.89 17.07
C LEU A 433 23.95 2.44 16.76
N HIS A 434 23.00 1.88 17.49
CA HIS A 434 22.53 0.50 17.34
C HIS A 434 21.03 0.48 17.10
N GLY A 435 20.53 -0.49 16.32
CA GLY A 435 19.11 -0.62 16.04
C GLY A 435 18.57 0.49 15.12
N ASN A 436 17.36 0.95 15.41
CA ASN A 436 16.64 1.92 14.58
C ASN A 436 17.30 3.31 14.54
N ASP A 437 18.01 3.70 15.61
CA ASP A 437 18.65 5.01 15.74
C ASP A 437 19.79 5.25 14.73
N GLN A 438 20.20 4.21 13.99
CA GLN A 438 21.19 4.32 12.93
C GLN A 438 20.71 5.12 11.72
N TYR A 439 19.39 5.23 11.56
CA TYR A 439 18.75 5.79 10.38
C TYR A 439 18.04 7.10 10.72
N GLU A 440 18.12 8.08 9.82
CA GLU A 440 17.31 9.30 9.86
C GLU A 440 16.74 9.59 8.47
N GLY A 441 15.59 10.25 8.40
CA GLY A 441 14.99 10.65 7.14
C GLY A 441 13.48 10.80 7.23
N PHE A 442 12.86 11.23 6.13
CA PHE A 442 11.41 11.42 6.08
C PHE A 442 10.63 10.14 6.38
N CYS A 443 11.04 9.01 5.81
CA CYS A 443 10.38 7.73 6.03
C CYS A 443 10.59 7.18 7.44
N ILE A 444 11.69 7.56 8.11
CA ILE A 444 11.98 7.18 9.49
C ILE A 444 11.07 7.95 10.45
N ASP A 445 10.98 9.27 10.29
CA ASP A 445 10.06 10.09 11.08
C ASP A 445 8.59 9.69 10.83
N LEU A 446 8.25 9.30 9.60
CA LEU A 446 6.90 8.83 9.24
C LEU A 446 6.53 7.55 9.98
N ILE A 447 7.41 6.52 9.97
CA ILE A 447 7.12 5.26 10.66
C ILE A 447 7.10 5.44 12.17
N GLU A 448 7.93 6.34 12.71
CA GLU A 448 7.90 6.71 14.13
C GLU A 448 6.57 7.37 14.52
N ALA A 449 6.06 8.30 13.70
CA ALA A 449 4.77 8.94 13.92
C ALA A 449 3.60 7.94 13.83
N LEU A 450 3.65 7.01 12.85
CA LEU A 450 2.66 5.94 12.73
C LEU A 450 2.71 4.97 13.91
N SER A 451 3.91 4.61 14.36
CA SER A 451 4.14 3.75 15.54
C SER A 451 3.54 4.36 16.81
N LYS A 452 3.66 5.68 16.99
CA LYS A 452 3.05 6.40 18.12
C LYS A 452 1.52 6.45 18.09
N ILE A 453 0.92 6.53 16.90
CA ILE A 453 -0.55 6.59 16.73
C ILE A 453 -1.18 5.21 16.86
N LEU A 454 -0.54 4.20 16.29
CA LEU A 454 -1.07 2.83 16.17
C LEU A 454 -0.51 1.88 17.24
N ASP A 455 0.37 2.37 18.12
CA ASP A 455 0.99 1.66 19.24
C ASP A 455 1.64 0.31 18.87
N PHE A 456 2.54 0.32 17.87
CA PHE A 456 3.29 -0.88 17.47
C PHE A 456 4.82 -0.68 17.56
N LYS A 457 5.55 -1.76 17.86
CA LYS A 457 7.02 -1.80 17.83
C LYS A 457 7.51 -2.20 16.44
N TYR A 458 8.66 -1.66 16.01
CA TYR A 458 9.24 -1.98 14.71
C TYR A 458 10.77 -2.08 14.73
N GLU A 459 11.34 -2.81 13.77
CA GLU A 459 12.77 -2.93 13.52
C GLU A 459 13.07 -2.60 12.05
N ILE A 460 13.98 -1.67 11.80
CA ILE A 460 14.38 -1.26 10.44
C ILE A 460 15.48 -2.18 9.93
N ARG A 461 15.29 -2.74 8.73
CA ARG A 461 16.29 -3.51 8.00
C ARG A 461 16.51 -2.95 6.61
N LEU A 462 17.77 -2.86 6.20
CA LEU A 462 18.12 -2.51 4.83
C LEU A 462 17.96 -3.70 3.91
N VAL A 463 17.39 -3.46 2.74
CA VAL A 463 17.31 -4.44 1.67
C VAL A 463 18.72 -4.85 1.21
N LYS A 464 18.94 -6.15 0.99
CA LYS A 464 20.28 -6.70 0.69
C LYS A 464 20.82 -6.38 -0.69
N ASP A 465 19.94 -6.26 -1.69
CA ASP A 465 20.29 -6.05 -3.09
C ASP A 465 20.26 -4.58 -3.53
N GLU A 466 19.99 -3.65 -2.60
CA GLU A 466 19.90 -2.20 -2.84
C GLU A 466 18.97 -1.80 -4.01
N GLU A 467 17.94 -2.60 -4.29
CA GLU A 467 16.94 -2.32 -5.33
C GLU A 467 15.55 -2.02 -4.74
N PHE A 468 14.78 -1.16 -5.40
CA PHE A 468 13.35 -0.97 -5.06
C PHE A 468 12.49 -2.19 -5.43
N GLY A 469 12.93 -2.98 -6.41
CA GLY A 469 12.29 -4.22 -6.84
C GLY A 469 11.87 -4.19 -8.30
N LYS A 470 12.42 -5.16 -9.05
CA LYS A 470 12.17 -5.41 -10.46
C LYS A 470 11.62 -6.83 -10.62
N GLU A 471 10.62 -6.97 -11.49
CA GLU A 471 10.09 -8.27 -11.87
C GLU A 471 10.95 -8.87 -13.00
N LYS A 472 11.47 -10.08 -12.79
CA LYS A 472 12.08 -10.91 -13.84
C LYS A 472 11.48 -12.31 -13.74
N ASN A 473 10.78 -12.74 -14.80
CA ASN A 473 10.17 -14.08 -14.89
C ASN A 473 9.28 -14.44 -13.67
N GLY A 474 8.47 -13.50 -13.19
CA GLY A 474 7.59 -13.69 -12.03
C GLY A 474 8.28 -13.65 -10.66
N VAL A 475 9.61 -13.42 -10.61
CA VAL A 475 10.36 -13.23 -9.36
C VAL A 475 10.66 -11.75 -9.15
N TRP A 476 10.32 -11.25 -7.96
CA TRP A 476 10.58 -9.87 -7.55
C TRP A 476 11.88 -9.76 -6.74
N SER A 477 12.77 -8.85 -7.14
CA SER A 477 13.92 -8.39 -6.35
C SER A 477 13.53 -7.24 -5.39
N GLY A 478 14.49 -6.72 -4.62
CA GLY A 478 14.34 -5.49 -3.85
C GLY A 478 13.40 -5.58 -2.65
N VAL A 479 13.00 -4.40 -2.16
CA VAL A 479 12.06 -4.26 -1.02
C VAL A 479 10.73 -4.95 -1.30
N ILE A 480 10.22 -4.89 -2.54
CA ILE A 480 8.99 -5.60 -2.95
C ILE A 480 9.16 -7.12 -2.80
N GLY A 481 10.29 -7.67 -3.24
CA GLY A 481 10.58 -9.09 -3.13
C GLY A 481 10.69 -9.57 -1.68
N GLU A 482 11.25 -8.75 -0.77
CA GLU A 482 11.34 -9.09 0.65
C GLU A 482 9.96 -9.16 1.33
N VAL A 483 9.09 -8.19 1.05
CA VAL A 483 7.71 -8.18 1.55
C VAL A 483 6.89 -9.34 0.98
N MET A 484 6.99 -9.59 -0.33
CA MET A 484 6.31 -10.70 -0.99
C MET A 484 6.70 -12.07 -0.40
N ARG A 485 7.98 -12.25 -0.05
CA ARG A 485 8.51 -13.49 0.56
C ARG A 485 8.26 -13.59 2.07
N GLY A 486 7.67 -12.58 2.71
CA GLY A 486 7.48 -12.54 4.17
C GLY A 486 8.78 -12.38 4.96
N LYS A 487 9.86 -11.88 4.35
CA LYS A 487 11.11 -11.54 5.07
C LYS A 487 10.98 -10.23 5.86
N ALA A 488 10.07 -9.36 5.41
CA ALA A 488 9.67 -8.13 6.06
C ALA A 488 8.14 -8.06 6.05
N ASP A 489 7.57 -7.45 7.09
CA ASP A 489 6.12 -7.31 7.23
C ASP A 489 5.59 -6.14 6.38
N MET A 490 6.40 -5.09 6.22
CA MET A 490 6.12 -3.93 5.37
C MET A 490 7.39 -3.31 4.78
N ALA A 491 7.25 -2.54 3.71
CA ALA A 491 8.30 -1.71 3.13
C ALA A 491 7.93 -0.23 3.24
N VAL A 492 8.78 0.54 3.92
CA VAL A 492 8.62 1.99 4.09
C VAL A 492 9.80 2.70 3.43
N ALA A 493 9.56 3.27 2.25
CA ALA A 493 10.55 3.99 1.45
C ALA A 493 9.83 4.99 0.52
N GLY A 494 10.58 5.76 -0.27
CA GLY A 494 10.06 6.52 -1.42
C GLY A 494 9.60 5.61 -2.56
N LEU A 495 8.69 4.67 -2.27
CA LEU A 495 8.27 3.60 -3.18
C LEU A 495 7.03 4.04 -3.96
N SER A 496 7.21 4.34 -5.25
CA SER A 496 6.08 4.75 -6.11
C SER A 496 5.14 3.58 -6.41
N ILE A 497 3.83 3.84 -6.20
CA ILE A 497 2.73 2.90 -6.47
C ILE A 497 2.58 2.74 -7.98
N ASN A 498 2.50 1.48 -8.45
CA ASN A 498 2.23 1.18 -9.86
C ASN A 498 1.47 -0.15 -9.99
N SER A 499 0.83 -0.36 -11.16
CA SER A 499 -0.03 -1.53 -11.39
C SER A 499 0.71 -2.87 -11.28
N LYS A 500 1.98 -2.98 -11.72
CA LYS A 500 2.75 -4.23 -11.62
C LYS A 500 3.05 -4.59 -10.16
N ARG A 501 3.41 -3.61 -9.33
CA ARG A 501 3.70 -3.78 -7.90
C ARG A 501 2.43 -4.05 -7.10
N GLU A 502 1.33 -3.38 -7.40
CA GLU A 502 0.02 -3.58 -6.73
C GLU A 502 -0.53 -5.00 -6.97
N LYS A 503 -0.18 -5.63 -8.11
CA LYS A 503 -0.47 -7.05 -8.32
C LYS A 503 0.35 -7.98 -7.42
N ALA A 504 1.52 -7.54 -6.94
CA ALA A 504 2.44 -8.36 -6.13
C ALA A 504 2.29 -8.12 -4.61
N VAL A 505 2.01 -6.90 -4.19
CA VAL A 505 1.88 -6.45 -2.79
C VAL A 505 0.69 -5.52 -2.64
N ASP A 506 0.14 -5.41 -1.42
CA ASP A 506 -0.92 -4.44 -1.14
C ASP A 506 -0.27 -3.10 -0.76
N PHE A 507 -0.85 -1.98 -1.17
CA PHE A 507 -0.38 -0.64 -0.81
C PHE A 507 -1.33 0.07 0.14
N THR A 508 -0.79 0.95 0.97
CA THR A 508 -1.58 1.95 1.70
C THR A 508 -2.04 3.08 0.77
N LEU A 509 -2.90 3.95 1.28
CA LEU A 509 -3.10 5.27 0.69
C LEU A 509 -1.76 6.01 0.53
N PRO A 510 -1.58 6.79 -0.55
CA PRO A 510 -0.32 7.49 -0.78
C PRO A 510 -0.11 8.59 0.27
N PHE A 511 1.04 8.58 0.94
CA PHE A 511 1.39 9.60 1.93
C PHE A 511 2.01 10.86 1.31
N MET A 512 2.45 10.78 0.05
CA MET A 512 3.02 11.92 -0.69
C MET A 512 2.75 11.76 -2.18
N ASN A 513 2.22 12.81 -2.80
CA ASN A 513 2.02 12.87 -4.26
C ASN A 513 3.31 13.35 -4.95
N THR A 514 3.66 12.70 -6.06
CA THR A 514 4.87 12.96 -6.85
C THR A 514 4.61 12.63 -8.32
N GLY A 515 5.56 12.91 -9.21
CA GLY A 515 5.50 12.51 -10.60
C GLY A 515 6.83 12.72 -11.30
N ILE A 516 6.98 12.17 -12.50
CA ILE A 516 8.20 12.33 -13.30
C ILE A 516 8.26 13.77 -13.80
N SER A 517 9.40 14.41 -13.58
CA SER A 517 9.70 15.75 -14.09
C SER A 517 11.17 15.82 -14.54
N ILE A 518 11.59 17.00 -15.01
CA ILE A 518 12.89 17.19 -15.65
C ILE A 518 13.79 18.00 -14.74
N LEU A 519 14.93 17.42 -14.36
CA LEU A 519 16.03 18.13 -13.72
C LEU A 519 16.96 18.69 -14.81
N TYR A 520 17.21 20.00 -14.76
CA TYR A 520 18.13 20.68 -15.67
C TYR A 520 18.95 21.75 -14.94
N GLN A 521 20.07 22.14 -15.55
CA GLN A 521 20.90 23.22 -15.05
C GLN A 521 20.25 24.58 -15.34
N LYS A 522 20.19 25.47 -14.36
CA LYS A 522 19.78 26.86 -14.57
C LYS A 522 20.77 27.54 -15.51
N PRO A 523 20.31 28.19 -16.58
CA PRO A 523 21.19 28.89 -17.50
C PRO A 523 21.87 30.06 -16.77
N THR A 524 23.20 30.10 -16.81
CA THR A 524 24.02 31.18 -16.24
C THR A 524 24.15 32.37 -17.20
N THR A 525 23.99 32.14 -18.50
CA THR A 525 24.07 33.19 -19.53
C THR A 525 22.79 33.99 -19.56
N LYS A 526 22.80 35.12 -18.85
CA LYS A 526 21.89 36.22 -19.13
C LYS A 526 22.17 36.69 -20.56
N VAL A 527 21.30 36.37 -21.50
CA VAL A 527 21.39 36.95 -22.86
C VAL A 527 20.98 38.42 -22.76
N THR A 528 21.92 39.28 -22.37
CA THR A 528 21.79 40.73 -22.53
C THR A 528 22.00 41.03 -24.01
N SER A 529 20.92 41.29 -24.74
CA SER A 529 21.04 41.70 -26.14
C SER A 529 21.45 43.18 -26.18
N LEU A 530 22.44 43.53 -27.02
CA LEU A 530 22.92 44.90 -27.17
C LEU A 530 21.79 45.89 -27.50
N PHE A 531 20.75 45.43 -28.20
CA PHE A 531 19.58 46.21 -28.60
C PHE A 531 18.38 46.08 -27.64
N SER A 532 18.62 45.72 -26.37
CA SER A 532 17.54 45.58 -25.37
C SER A 532 16.70 46.86 -25.20
N PHE A 533 17.24 48.05 -25.48
CA PHE A 533 16.48 49.31 -25.41
C PHE A 533 15.36 49.41 -26.47
N LEU A 534 15.36 48.60 -27.54
CA LEU A 534 14.27 48.57 -28.53
C LEU A 534 13.10 47.66 -28.13
N SER A 535 13.28 46.77 -27.15
CA SER A 535 12.26 45.80 -26.71
C SER A 535 11.00 46.37 -26.03
N PRO A 536 10.98 47.58 -25.43
CA PRO A 536 9.78 48.11 -24.77
C PRO A 536 8.58 48.29 -25.71
N PHE A 537 8.82 48.40 -27.02
CA PHE A 537 7.80 48.40 -28.05
C PHE A 537 8.02 47.24 -29.02
N SER A 538 6.93 46.66 -29.51
CA SER A 538 7.01 45.66 -30.58
C SER A 538 7.48 46.30 -31.90
N ALA A 539 8.00 45.49 -32.81
CA ALA A 539 8.42 45.95 -34.13
C ALA A 539 7.27 46.64 -34.91
N GLU A 540 6.04 46.19 -34.68
CA GLU A 540 4.83 46.79 -35.26
C GLU A 540 4.63 48.23 -34.78
N VAL A 541 4.71 48.47 -33.46
CA VAL A 541 4.57 49.83 -32.88
C VAL A 541 5.67 50.76 -33.38
N TRP A 542 6.91 50.27 -33.49
CA TRP A 542 8.01 51.04 -34.10
C TRP A 542 7.73 51.41 -35.55
N THR A 543 7.17 50.48 -36.33
CA THR A 543 6.81 50.72 -37.72
C THR A 543 5.69 51.75 -37.84
N TYR A 544 4.65 51.64 -37.01
CA TYR A 544 3.58 52.65 -36.95
C TYR A 544 4.12 54.01 -36.55
N LEU A 545 5.01 54.10 -35.56
CA LEU A 545 5.63 55.36 -35.15
C LEU A 545 6.36 56.03 -36.32
N MET A 546 7.17 55.28 -37.07
CA MET A 546 7.87 55.80 -38.25
C MET A 546 6.89 56.33 -39.30
N ILE A 547 5.83 55.59 -39.60
CA ILE A 547 4.79 56.00 -40.56
C ILE A 547 4.10 57.28 -40.08
N THR A 548 3.72 57.36 -38.80
CA THR A 548 3.05 58.54 -38.23
C THR A 548 3.95 59.77 -38.28
N VAL A 549 5.26 59.65 -38.02
CA VAL A 549 6.21 60.78 -38.13
C VAL A 549 6.25 61.35 -39.54
N PHE A 550 6.32 60.49 -40.57
CA PHE A 550 6.28 60.93 -41.95
C PHE A 550 4.94 61.58 -42.31
N ALA A 551 3.82 60.96 -41.91
CA ALA A 551 2.48 61.48 -42.18
C ALA A 551 2.27 62.86 -41.55
N VAL A 552 2.63 63.05 -40.27
CA VAL A 552 2.51 64.34 -39.59
C VAL A 552 3.45 65.38 -40.19
N SER A 553 4.64 64.98 -40.66
CA SER A 553 5.55 65.90 -41.37
C SER A 553 4.99 66.43 -42.68
N ILE A 554 4.28 65.58 -43.43
CA ILE A 554 3.58 66.00 -44.64
C ILE A 554 2.39 66.91 -44.30
N VAL A 555 1.60 66.57 -43.27
CA VAL A 555 0.47 67.40 -42.85
C VAL A 555 0.92 68.77 -42.36
N THR A 556 1.95 68.85 -41.51
CA THR A 556 2.51 70.13 -41.04
C THR A 556 3.11 70.94 -42.19
N PHE A 557 3.76 70.29 -43.16
CA PHE A 557 4.23 70.95 -44.39
C PHE A 557 3.07 71.53 -45.22
N LEU A 558 2.01 70.75 -45.47
CA LEU A 558 0.85 71.19 -46.25
C LEU A 558 0.12 72.33 -45.55
N VAL A 559 -0.21 72.18 -44.26
CA VAL A 559 -0.92 73.20 -43.47
C VAL A 559 -0.07 74.45 -43.32
N GLY A 560 1.24 74.31 -43.09
CA GLY A 560 2.18 75.43 -42.99
C GLY A 560 2.37 76.20 -44.29
N ARG A 561 2.26 75.54 -45.45
CA ARG A 561 2.35 76.20 -46.77
C ARG A 561 1.04 76.85 -47.20
N LEU A 562 -0.09 76.21 -46.88
CA LEU A 562 -1.45 76.67 -47.25
C LEU A 562 -1.91 77.84 -46.40
N THR A 563 -1.44 77.95 -45.15
CA THR A 563 -1.89 79.01 -44.24
C THR A 563 -1.16 80.32 -44.53
N PRO A 564 -1.86 81.42 -44.86
CA PRO A 564 -1.23 82.69 -45.24
C PRO A 564 -0.49 83.36 -44.07
N TYR A 565 -0.87 83.05 -42.82
CA TYR A 565 -0.27 83.63 -41.62
C TYR A 565 1.15 83.14 -41.30
N GLU A 566 1.63 82.06 -41.93
CA GLU A 566 3.00 81.54 -41.74
C GLU A 566 4.02 82.15 -42.71
N TRP A 567 3.60 83.04 -43.60
CA TRP A 567 4.46 83.73 -44.56
C TRP A 567 4.94 85.05 -43.93
N ILE A 568 6.19 85.08 -43.49
CA ILE A 568 6.76 86.19 -42.71
C ILE A 568 7.79 86.94 -43.57
N ASN A 569 7.81 88.28 -43.47
CA ASN A 569 8.86 89.07 -44.10
C ASN A 569 10.14 89.01 -43.24
N PRO A 570 11.26 88.46 -43.76
CA PRO A 570 12.51 88.31 -43.01
C PRO A 570 13.19 89.64 -42.66
N HIS A 571 12.86 90.74 -43.36
CA HIS A 571 13.42 92.08 -43.11
C HIS A 571 12.29 93.13 -43.00
N PRO A 572 11.58 93.18 -41.85
CA PRO A 572 10.44 94.08 -41.66
C PRO A 572 10.79 95.58 -41.75
N CYS A 573 12.09 95.94 -41.74
CA CYS A 573 12.57 97.32 -41.84
C CYS A 573 12.84 97.80 -43.28
N ARG A 574 12.77 96.93 -44.30
CA ARG A 574 12.91 97.31 -45.72
C ARG A 574 11.52 97.33 -46.38
N GLN A 575 10.99 98.52 -46.63
CA GLN A 575 9.60 98.71 -47.09
C GLN A 575 9.38 98.41 -48.59
N ASP A 576 10.45 98.37 -49.40
CA ASP A 576 10.33 98.22 -50.86
C ASP A 576 10.41 96.76 -51.38
N ASP A 577 10.83 95.80 -50.54
CA ASP A 577 10.93 94.38 -50.89
C ASP A 577 9.78 93.58 -50.24
N ILE A 578 8.69 93.31 -50.97
CA ILE A 578 7.56 92.49 -50.50
C ILE A 578 7.87 90.99 -50.68
N VAL A 579 9.01 90.54 -50.15
CA VAL A 579 9.40 89.13 -50.18
C VAL A 579 8.94 88.47 -48.89
N VAL A 580 7.94 87.60 -48.99
CA VAL A 580 7.51 86.75 -47.88
C VAL A 580 8.21 85.40 -47.97
N GLU A 581 8.84 84.98 -46.87
CA GLU A 581 9.49 83.69 -46.76
C GLU A 581 8.69 82.78 -45.84
N ASN A 582 8.61 81.51 -46.22
CA ASN A 582 7.98 80.47 -45.41
C ASN A 582 9.04 79.44 -45.06
N THR A 583 9.24 79.25 -43.75
CA THR A 583 10.27 78.38 -43.18
C THR A 583 9.83 76.90 -43.15
N PHE A 584 8.55 76.59 -43.37
CA PHE A 584 8.01 75.23 -43.47
C PHE A 584 8.27 74.62 -44.86
N ASN A 585 9.41 73.97 -44.99
CA ASN A 585 9.70 73.02 -46.06
C ASN A 585 9.67 71.59 -45.51
N LEU A 586 9.60 70.56 -46.37
CA LEU A 586 9.49 69.16 -45.91
C LEU A 586 10.63 68.74 -44.97
N ARG A 587 11.85 69.27 -45.17
CA ARG A 587 13.03 68.98 -44.32
C ARG A 587 12.89 69.59 -42.93
N ASN A 588 12.47 70.84 -42.87
CA ASN A 588 12.24 71.60 -41.65
C ASN A 588 11.02 71.05 -40.89
N SER A 589 9.94 70.68 -41.58
CA SER A 589 8.77 70.03 -40.98
C SER A 589 9.14 68.66 -40.36
N PHE A 590 9.99 67.89 -41.04
CA PHE A 590 10.51 66.63 -40.51
C PHE A 590 11.42 66.87 -39.29
N TRP A 591 12.27 67.90 -39.33
CA TRP A 591 13.13 68.30 -38.21
C TRP A 591 12.33 68.72 -36.96
N ILE A 592 11.26 69.51 -37.13
CA ILE A 592 10.35 69.91 -36.05
C ILE A 592 9.71 68.69 -35.38
N ASN A 593 9.20 67.73 -36.17
CA ASN A 593 8.52 66.56 -35.63
C ASN A 593 9.48 65.60 -34.93
N ILE A 594 10.71 65.43 -35.43
CA ILE A 594 11.77 64.67 -34.74
C ILE A 594 12.18 65.35 -33.43
N GLY A 595 12.36 66.69 -33.45
CA GLY A 595 12.69 67.48 -32.25
C GLY A 595 11.64 67.37 -31.14
N SER A 596 10.35 67.27 -31.52
CA SER A 596 9.25 67.02 -30.58
C SER A 596 9.31 65.63 -29.95
N ILE A 597 9.60 64.56 -30.72
CA ILE A 597 9.78 63.19 -30.16
C ILE A 597 10.97 63.14 -29.19
N MET A 598 12.06 63.85 -29.51
CA MET A 598 13.25 63.92 -28.65
C MET A 598 13.09 64.87 -27.45
N GLN A 599 11.93 65.51 -27.28
CA GLN A 599 11.63 66.46 -26.21
C GLN A 599 12.58 67.68 -26.12
N GLN A 600 13.28 68.02 -27.21
CA GLN A 600 14.24 69.13 -27.25
C GLN A 600 13.64 70.42 -27.84
N GLY A 601 12.47 70.33 -28.49
CA GLY A 601 11.87 71.47 -29.19
C GLY A 601 12.58 71.79 -30.51
N SER A 602 12.17 72.86 -31.18
CA SER A 602 12.78 73.35 -32.42
C SER A 602 12.80 74.87 -32.45
N ASP A 603 13.82 75.46 -33.07
CA ASP A 603 13.93 76.91 -33.25
C ASP A 603 12.83 77.50 -34.16
N LEU A 604 12.15 76.64 -34.92
CA LEU A 604 11.03 76.99 -35.78
C LEU A 604 9.73 76.93 -35.00
N ILE A 605 9.11 78.09 -34.79
CA ILE A 605 7.90 78.24 -33.98
C ILE A 605 6.69 78.44 -34.92
N PRO A 606 5.64 77.58 -34.87
CA PRO A 606 4.43 77.79 -35.64
C PRO A 606 3.68 79.03 -35.16
N THR A 607 3.37 79.94 -36.08
CA THR A 607 2.72 81.21 -35.78
C THR A 607 1.21 81.16 -35.95
N ALA A 608 0.72 80.39 -36.93
CA ALA A 608 -0.68 80.30 -37.25
C ALA A 608 -1.46 79.38 -36.30
N PHE A 609 -2.77 79.61 -36.19
CA PHE A 609 -3.63 78.80 -35.32
C PHE A 609 -3.72 77.34 -35.79
N SER A 610 -3.88 77.11 -37.09
CA SER A 610 -3.99 75.78 -37.71
C SER A 610 -2.75 74.89 -37.47
N THR A 611 -1.56 75.45 -37.67
CA THR A 611 -0.28 74.78 -37.43
C THR A 611 -0.04 74.54 -35.94
N ARG A 612 -0.42 75.47 -35.07
CA ARG A 612 -0.39 75.28 -33.61
C ARG A 612 -1.31 74.17 -33.14
N THR A 613 -2.51 74.03 -33.70
CA THR A 613 -3.40 72.91 -33.38
C THR A 613 -2.78 71.57 -33.78
N ALA A 614 -2.24 71.46 -35.01
CA ALA A 614 -1.56 70.25 -35.47
C ALA A 614 -0.34 69.91 -34.59
N ALA A 615 0.49 70.90 -34.26
CA ALA A 615 1.62 70.74 -33.36
C ALA A 615 1.20 70.37 -31.93
N SER A 616 0.08 70.88 -31.43
CA SER A 616 -0.42 70.58 -30.08
C SER A 616 -0.89 69.13 -29.96
N PHE A 617 -1.66 68.64 -30.94
CA PHE A 617 -2.07 67.23 -30.96
C PHE A 617 -0.87 66.29 -31.18
N TRP A 618 0.10 66.68 -32.00
CA TRP A 618 1.35 65.95 -32.14
C TRP A 618 2.13 65.89 -30.81
N ASN A 619 2.32 67.03 -30.14
CA ASN A 619 3.01 67.09 -28.86
C ASN A 619 2.30 66.28 -27.76
N PHE A 620 0.98 66.23 -27.77
CA PHE A 620 0.22 65.38 -26.85
C PHE A 620 0.46 63.89 -27.13
N PHE A 621 0.45 63.49 -28.42
CA PHE A 621 0.76 62.12 -28.82
C PHE A 621 2.20 61.72 -28.46
N THR A 622 3.18 62.58 -28.74
CA THR A 622 4.59 62.31 -28.41
C THR A 622 4.81 62.21 -26.90
N LEU A 623 4.15 63.04 -26.09
CA LEU A 623 4.20 62.97 -24.63
C LEU A 623 3.71 61.62 -24.11
N ILE A 624 2.59 61.10 -24.62
CA ILE A 624 2.06 59.79 -24.23
C ILE A 624 3.03 58.67 -24.65
N MET A 625 3.53 58.72 -25.89
CA MET A 625 4.42 57.68 -26.42
C MET A 625 5.75 57.62 -25.67
N VAL A 626 6.39 58.76 -25.39
CA VAL A 626 7.66 58.77 -24.63
C VAL A 626 7.45 58.36 -23.17
N SER A 627 6.35 58.80 -22.54
CA SER A 627 6.02 58.38 -21.17
C SER A 627 5.78 56.86 -21.08
N SER A 628 5.08 56.28 -22.05
CA SER A 628 4.85 54.83 -22.14
C SER A 628 6.16 54.06 -22.37
N TYR A 629 7.03 54.56 -23.26
CA TYR A 629 8.34 53.98 -23.50
C TYR A 629 9.21 53.97 -22.24
N THR A 630 9.31 55.10 -21.53
CA THR A 630 10.11 55.22 -20.31
C THR A 630 9.59 54.32 -19.19
N ALA A 631 8.26 54.21 -19.03
CA ALA A 631 7.64 53.31 -18.05
C ALA A 631 7.92 51.83 -18.36
N ASN A 632 7.75 51.41 -19.63
CA ASN A 632 7.99 50.03 -20.03
C ASN A 632 9.47 49.67 -20.01
N LEU A 633 10.36 50.59 -20.37
CA LEU A 633 11.80 50.40 -20.27
C LEU A 633 12.22 50.19 -18.81
N ALA A 634 11.72 51.01 -17.88
CA ALA A 634 11.98 50.84 -16.46
C ALA A 634 11.48 49.48 -15.94
N ALA A 635 10.26 49.09 -16.31
CA ALA A 635 9.71 47.77 -15.97
C ALA A 635 10.53 46.61 -16.57
N PHE A 636 10.98 46.74 -17.81
CA PHE A 636 11.77 45.71 -18.48
C PHE A 636 13.15 45.52 -17.83
N LEU A 637 13.80 46.63 -17.47
CA LEU A 637 15.12 46.61 -16.82
C LEU A 637 15.06 46.06 -15.38
N THR A 638 13.91 46.16 -14.71
CA THR A 638 13.73 45.58 -13.36
C THR A 638 13.46 44.07 -13.38
N VAL A 639 12.92 43.52 -14.47
CA VAL A 639 12.53 42.10 -14.57
C VAL A 639 13.45 41.33 -15.52
N GLU A 640 14.57 40.82 -14.97
CA GLU A 640 15.44 39.90 -15.69
C GLU A 640 14.82 38.48 -15.72
N ARG A 641 14.25 38.06 -16.85
CA ARG A 641 13.76 36.68 -17.02
C ARG A 641 14.87 35.77 -17.51
N SER A 642 15.08 34.66 -16.80
CA SER A 642 15.94 33.57 -17.27
C SER A 642 15.22 32.80 -18.37
N ILE A 643 15.80 32.72 -19.57
CA ILE A 643 15.22 31.99 -20.71
C ILE A 643 15.80 30.58 -20.72
N TYR A 644 14.93 29.58 -20.57
CA TYR A 644 15.33 28.17 -20.68
C TYR A 644 15.29 27.72 -22.15
N PRO A 645 16.19 26.80 -22.58
CA PRO A 645 16.19 26.28 -23.95
C PRO A 645 14.95 25.48 -24.33
N PHE A 646 14.23 24.94 -23.34
CA PHE A 646 12.98 24.20 -23.49
C PHE A 646 12.15 24.34 -22.21
N ASN A 647 10.83 24.33 -22.33
CA ASN A 647 9.90 24.42 -21.21
C ASN A 647 9.07 23.13 -21.01
N SER A 648 8.99 22.28 -22.04
CA SER A 648 8.21 21.03 -22.00
C SER A 648 9.02 19.83 -22.47
N ALA A 649 8.58 18.62 -22.08
CA ALA A 649 9.16 17.38 -22.59
C ALA A 649 8.98 17.22 -24.11
N MET A 650 7.91 17.77 -24.68
CA MET A 650 7.66 17.73 -26.13
C MET A 650 8.68 18.57 -26.91
N GLU A 651 9.03 19.76 -26.41
CA GLU A 651 10.11 20.57 -26.99
C GLU A 651 11.47 19.87 -26.89
N LEU A 652 11.73 19.23 -25.74
CA LEU A 652 12.94 18.44 -25.52
C LEU A 652 13.04 17.24 -26.47
N ALA A 653 11.93 16.58 -26.80
CA ALA A 653 11.90 15.45 -27.72
C ALA A 653 12.17 15.87 -29.18
N LYS A 654 11.71 17.06 -29.60
CA LYS A 654 11.88 17.58 -30.97
C LYS A 654 13.32 17.99 -31.27
N GLN A 655 14.08 18.46 -30.27
CA GLN A 655 15.47 18.85 -30.45
C GLN A 655 16.44 17.69 -30.19
N LYS A 656 17.59 17.69 -30.88
CA LYS A 656 18.67 16.69 -30.71
C LYS A 656 19.90 17.21 -29.97
N LYS A 657 19.92 18.50 -29.60
CA LYS A 657 21.11 19.16 -29.03
C LYS A 657 21.33 18.78 -27.57
N ILE A 658 20.25 18.70 -26.78
CA ILE A 658 20.32 18.32 -25.36
C ILE A 658 19.97 16.83 -25.25
N LYS A 659 20.90 16.05 -24.73
CA LYS A 659 20.67 14.62 -24.45
C LYS A 659 19.80 14.47 -23.21
N TYR A 660 19.07 13.37 -23.10
CA TYR A 660 18.24 13.13 -21.92
C TYR A 660 18.17 11.65 -21.55
N GLY A 661 17.86 11.38 -20.29
CA GLY A 661 17.74 10.01 -19.80
C GLY A 661 17.33 9.91 -18.33
N CYS A 662 17.30 8.69 -17.80
CA CYS A 662 16.83 8.36 -16.46
C CYS A 662 17.69 7.28 -15.79
N VAL A 663 17.31 6.85 -14.59
CA VAL A 663 18.00 5.75 -13.89
C VAL A 663 17.68 4.40 -14.56
N ASP A 664 18.70 3.57 -14.76
CA ASP A 664 18.59 2.26 -15.43
C ASP A 664 17.70 1.25 -14.67
N SER A 665 17.66 1.35 -13.34
CA SER A 665 16.86 0.51 -12.44
C SER A 665 15.79 1.33 -11.70
N GLY A 666 14.70 1.71 -12.39
CA GLY A 666 13.65 2.54 -11.77
C GLY A 666 12.27 2.49 -12.45
N THR A 667 11.27 3.06 -11.77
CA THR A 667 9.89 3.21 -12.27
C THR A 667 9.77 4.19 -13.43
N THR A 668 10.65 5.20 -13.48
CA THR A 668 10.74 6.16 -14.59
C THR A 668 11.13 5.49 -15.90
N ARG A 669 12.07 4.53 -15.87
CA ARG A 669 12.42 3.74 -17.06
C ARG A 669 11.23 2.91 -17.54
N ALA A 670 10.62 2.16 -16.62
CA ALA A 670 9.46 1.33 -16.94
C ALA A 670 8.31 2.16 -17.52
N PHE A 671 8.13 3.40 -17.06
CA PHE A 671 7.15 4.32 -17.63
C PHE A 671 7.40 4.62 -19.10
N PHE A 672 8.63 4.96 -19.49
CA PHE A 672 8.98 5.23 -20.90
C PHE A 672 8.96 3.96 -21.76
N GLU A 673 9.38 2.83 -21.19
CA GLU A 673 9.43 1.52 -21.87
C GLU A 673 8.03 0.93 -22.15
N ASP A 674 7.12 1.03 -21.17
CA ASP A 674 5.75 0.50 -21.27
C ASP A 674 4.73 1.53 -21.80
N SER A 675 5.16 2.76 -22.16
CA SER A 675 4.23 3.84 -22.51
C SER A 675 3.50 3.59 -23.85
N PRO A 676 2.17 3.76 -23.90
CA PRO A 676 1.42 3.70 -25.17
C PRO A 676 1.48 5.01 -25.97
N ILE A 677 1.96 6.11 -25.38
CA ILE A 677 1.93 7.45 -26.00
C ILE A 677 3.12 7.58 -26.98
N PRO A 678 2.90 7.95 -28.26
CA PRO A 678 3.96 8.02 -29.27
C PRO A 678 5.15 8.89 -28.86
N LEU A 679 4.89 10.07 -28.28
CA LEU A 679 5.92 10.98 -27.79
C LEU A 679 6.91 10.29 -26.83
N TYR A 680 6.39 9.54 -25.85
CA TYR A 680 7.22 8.89 -24.83
C TYR A 680 7.95 7.66 -25.36
N LYS A 681 7.35 6.99 -26.36
CA LYS A 681 8.00 5.89 -27.08
C LYS A 681 9.17 6.38 -27.92
N ASP A 682 9.01 7.50 -28.63
CA ASP A 682 10.10 8.12 -29.39
C ASP A 682 11.24 8.57 -28.46
N MET A 683 10.88 9.14 -27.30
CA MET A 683 11.87 9.50 -26.28
C MET A 683 12.57 8.26 -25.71
N TRP A 684 11.86 7.15 -25.52
CA TRP A 684 12.46 5.90 -25.07
C TRP A 684 13.47 5.35 -26.08
N GLU A 685 13.12 5.37 -27.37
CA GLU A 685 14.02 4.95 -28.45
C GLU A 685 15.27 5.85 -28.51
N ALA A 686 15.10 7.17 -28.33
CA ALA A 686 16.22 8.10 -28.23
C ALA A 686 17.11 7.83 -27.00
N MET A 687 16.53 7.53 -25.83
CA MET A 687 17.29 7.14 -24.64
C MET A 687 18.04 5.82 -24.85
N LYS A 688 17.42 4.84 -25.52
CA LYS A 688 17.98 3.52 -25.81
C LYS A 688 19.12 3.58 -26.83
N SER A 689 19.12 4.57 -27.74
CA SER A 689 20.13 4.72 -28.80
C SER A 689 21.56 4.89 -28.26
N ASP A 690 21.73 5.52 -27.09
CA ASP A 690 23.02 5.75 -26.45
C ASP A 690 22.95 5.30 -24.98
N PRO A 691 23.54 4.15 -24.64
CA PRO A 691 23.53 3.61 -23.27
C PRO A 691 24.09 4.57 -22.22
N SER A 692 24.91 5.56 -22.61
CA SER A 692 25.44 6.56 -21.68
C SER A 692 24.34 7.49 -21.14
N ASN A 693 23.18 7.57 -21.80
CA ASN A 693 22.02 8.34 -21.33
C ASN A 693 21.35 7.70 -20.12
N LEU A 694 21.53 6.41 -19.87
CA LEU A 694 20.97 5.75 -18.70
C LEU A 694 22.03 5.68 -17.60
N VAL A 695 21.69 6.19 -16.42
CA VAL A 695 22.62 6.25 -15.27
C VAL A 695 22.28 5.20 -14.23
N LYS A 696 23.27 4.71 -13.47
CA LYS A 696 23.03 3.71 -12.42
C LYS A 696 22.40 4.30 -11.16
N THR A 697 22.71 5.56 -10.83
CA THR A 697 22.32 6.19 -9.57
C THR A 697 21.90 7.64 -9.79
N SER A 698 20.96 8.13 -9.00
CA SER A 698 20.47 9.53 -9.09
C SER A 698 21.58 10.56 -8.91
N ASP A 699 22.59 10.29 -8.08
CA ASP A 699 23.75 11.17 -7.88
C ASP A 699 24.63 11.29 -9.14
N LEU A 700 24.78 10.23 -9.93
CA LEU A 700 25.48 10.26 -11.21
C LEU A 700 24.70 11.08 -12.24
N GLY A 701 23.37 10.91 -12.28
CA GLY A 701 22.47 11.72 -13.10
C GLY A 701 22.61 13.21 -12.79
N LYS A 702 22.59 13.57 -11.51
CA LYS A 702 22.83 14.96 -11.05
C LYS A 702 24.18 15.52 -11.50
N LYS A 703 25.27 14.76 -11.36
CA LYS A 703 26.61 15.18 -11.81
C LYS A 703 26.63 15.40 -13.33
N LYS A 704 25.96 14.56 -14.11
CA LYS A 704 25.86 14.68 -15.56
C LYS A 704 25.06 15.93 -15.99
N VAL A 705 23.98 16.26 -15.29
CA VAL A 705 23.23 17.52 -15.52
C VAL A 705 24.13 18.74 -15.28
N LYS A 706 24.96 18.72 -14.23
CA LYS A 706 25.90 19.81 -13.94
C LYS A 706 27.00 20.00 -14.97
N GLN A 707 27.39 18.94 -15.69
CA GLN A 707 28.34 19.03 -16.79
C GLN A 707 27.76 19.75 -18.02
N GLY A 708 26.44 19.99 -18.05
CA GLY A 708 25.73 20.72 -19.10
C GLY A 708 25.21 19.82 -20.23
N ASN A 709 24.33 20.38 -21.08
CA ASN A 709 23.72 19.72 -22.26
C ASN A 709 23.04 18.36 -22.00
N TYR A 710 22.63 18.10 -20.76
CA TYR A 710 21.95 16.87 -20.38
C TYR A 710 20.75 17.16 -19.46
N ALA A 711 19.59 16.61 -19.79
CA ALA A 711 18.37 16.68 -18.99
C ALA A 711 18.06 15.33 -18.35
N PHE A 712 17.73 15.34 -17.06
CA PHE A 712 17.56 14.10 -16.29
C PHE A 712 16.12 13.94 -15.79
N PHE A 713 15.48 12.85 -16.20
CA PHE A 713 14.14 12.51 -15.72
C PHE A 713 14.22 11.85 -14.35
N MET A 714 13.57 12.47 -13.37
CA MET A 714 13.50 12.00 -11.98
C MET A 714 12.16 12.40 -11.37
N GLU A 715 11.79 11.76 -10.27
CA GLU A 715 10.60 12.11 -9.51
C GLU A 715 10.71 13.54 -8.92
N SER A 716 9.61 14.27 -8.94
CA SER A 716 9.55 15.69 -8.60
C SER A 716 9.94 15.98 -7.16
N ALA A 717 9.61 15.08 -6.23
CA ALA A 717 10.01 15.19 -4.82
C ALA A 717 11.55 15.22 -4.69
N SER A 718 12.26 14.36 -5.41
CA SER A 718 13.72 14.32 -5.41
C SER A 718 14.32 15.56 -6.10
N ILE A 719 13.67 16.09 -7.14
CA ILE A 719 14.10 17.33 -7.80
C ILE A 719 13.94 18.53 -6.86
N GLU A 720 12.80 18.64 -6.18
CA GLU A 720 12.53 19.68 -5.17
C GLU A 720 13.63 19.65 -4.10
N TYR A 721 13.95 18.46 -3.58
CA TYR A 721 15.01 18.25 -2.60
C TYR A 721 16.39 18.74 -3.07
N LEU A 722 16.76 18.46 -4.32
CA LEU A 722 18.02 18.91 -4.91
C LEU A 722 18.02 20.42 -5.16
N SER A 723 16.93 20.99 -5.68
CA SER A 723 16.83 22.42 -6.01
C SER A 723 16.91 23.34 -4.79
N GLU A 724 16.49 22.87 -3.62
CA GLU A 724 16.60 23.59 -2.34
C GLU A 724 18.05 23.66 -1.81
N ARG A 725 18.91 22.76 -2.28
CA ARG A 725 20.30 22.59 -1.83
C ARG A 725 21.31 23.12 -2.83
N GLU A 726 21.04 22.91 -4.11
CA GLU A 726 21.93 23.21 -5.22
C GLU A 726 21.23 24.20 -6.17
N CYS A 727 21.62 25.47 -6.08
CA CYS A 727 20.87 26.56 -6.70
C CYS A 727 21.03 26.62 -8.23
N ASP A 728 22.04 25.93 -8.75
CA ASP A 728 22.32 25.76 -10.17
C ASP A 728 21.36 24.78 -10.85
N LEU A 729 20.52 24.09 -10.09
CA LEU A 729 19.57 23.11 -10.62
C LEU A 729 18.14 23.64 -10.51
N THR A 730 17.32 23.29 -11.49
CA THR A 730 15.89 23.63 -11.50
C THR A 730 15.06 22.49 -12.06
N ARG A 731 13.79 22.48 -11.66
CA ARG A 731 12.74 21.71 -12.30
C ARG A 731 12.29 22.42 -13.58
N ILE A 732 12.11 21.69 -14.68
CA ILE A 732 11.53 22.18 -15.92
C ILE A 732 10.28 21.37 -16.26
N GLY A 733 9.23 22.08 -16.69
CA GLY A 733 7.96 21.51 -17.13
C GLY A 733 7.06 21.02 -15.99
N ASP A 734 5.89 20.53 -16.41
CA ASP A 734 4.89 19.93 -15.53
C ASP A 734 5.23 18.47 -15.22
N LEU A 735 4.41 17.86 -14.36
CA LEU A 735 4.49 16.44 -14.05
C LEU A 735 3.98 15.64 -15.26
N LEU A 736 4.78 14.70 -15.74
CA LEU A 736 4.45 13.84 -16.89
C LEU A 736 3.42 12.76 -16.53
N ASP A 737 3.34 12.42 -15.24
CA ASP A 737 2.39 11.50 -14.65
C ASP A 737 2.00 11.95 -13.23
N SER A 738 0.92 11.38 -12.72
CA SER A 738 0.49 11.56 -11.32
C SER A 738 0.69 10.25 -10.57
N LYS A 739 1.65 10.24 -9.64
CA LYS A 739 2.01 9.08 -8.81
C LYS A 739 1.97 9.44 -7.34
N GLY A 740 1.95 8.43 -6.50
CA GLY A 740 2.08 8.59 -5.05
C GLY A 740 3.10 7.62 -4.49
N TYR A 741 3.78 8.04 -3.42
CA TYR A 741 4.52 7.11 -2.56
C TYR A 741 3.57 6.48 -1.55
N GLY A 742 3.63 5.16 -1.40
CA GLY A 742 2.83 4.40 -0.46
C GLY A 742 3.67 3.40 0.31
N ILE A 743 3.15 2.94 1.44
CA ILE A 743 3.76 1.84 2.21
C ILE A 743 3.25 0.53 1.59
N ALA A 744 4.16 -0.41 1.31
CA ALA A 744 3.78 -1.71 0.78
C ALA A 744 3.71 -2.75 1.91
N THR A 745 2.64 -3.55 1.94
CA THR A 745 2.45 -4.67 2.86
C THR A 745 2.29 -5.98 2.09
N LYS A 746 2.47 -7.12 2.78
CA LYS A 746 2.31 -8.43 2.16
C LYS A 746 0.88 -8.58 1.61
N LYS A 747 0.77 -9.05 0.37
CA LYS A 747 -0.52 -9.27 -0.30
C LYS A 747 -1.43 -10.18 0.52
N GLY A 748 -2.67 -9.77 0.73
CA GLY A 748 -3.65 -10.46 1.55
C GLY A 748 -3.71 -9.98 3.00
N ASN A 749 -2.71 -9.21 3.47
CA ASN A 749 -2.75 -8.57 4.79
C ASN A 749 -3.47 -7.22 4.74
N ARG A 750 -4.79 -7.28 4.44
CA ARG A 750 -5.64 -6.09 4.28
C ARG A 750 -5.85 -5.32 5.58
N GLU A 751 -5.77 -6.00 6.71
CA GLU A 751 -5.97 -5.37 8.02
C GLU A 751 -4.83 -4.40 8.34
N LEU A 752 -3.58 -4.82 8.15
CA LEU A 752 -2.42 -3.97 8.37
C LEU A 752 -2.39 -2.77 7.40
N SER A 753 -2.68 -2.99 6.12
CA SER A 753 -2.73 -1.90 5.15
C SER A 753 -3.87 -0.92 5.44
N ALA A 754 -5.02 -1.39 5.92
CA ALA A 754 -6.13 -0.55 6.34
C ALA A 754 -5.78 0.27 7.61
N LYS A 755 -5.22 -0.36 8.65
CA LYS A 755 -4.77 0.31 9.88
C LYS A 755 -3.70 1.39 9.56
N LEU A 756 -2.72 1.06 8.73
CA LEU A 756 -1.70 2.02 8.28
C LEU A 756 -2.29 3.15 7.43
N SER A 757 -3.23 2.86 6.54
CA SER A 757 -3.91 3.88 5.73
C SER A 757 -4.72 4.85 6.58
N ALA A 758 -5.43 4.35 7.61
CA ALA A 758 -6.12 5.19 8.59
C ALA A 758 -5.13 6.07 9.38
N GLY A 759 -3.98 5.52 9.78
CA GLY A 759 -2.91 6.29 10.41
C GLY A 759 -2.35 7.40 9.52
N ILE A 760 -2.13 7.13 8.22
CA ILE A 760 -1.67 8.13 7.24
C ILE A 760 -2.70 9.24 7.07
N LEU A 761 -3.99 8.90 6.97
CA LEU A 761 -5.07 9.89 6.89
C LEU A 761 -5.08 10.81 8.11
N LYS A 762 -4.97 10.25 9.32
CA LYS A 762 -4.88 11.03 10.55
C LYS A 762 -3.68 11.99 10.55
N LEU A 763 -2.49 11.51 10.15
CA LEU A 763 -1.29 12.36 10.01
C LEU A 763 -1.44 13.46 8.95
N GLN A 764 -2.28 13.23 7.93
CA GLN A 764 -2.59 14.21 6.90
C GLN A 764 -3.56 15.28 7.41
N GLU A 765 -4.62 14.87 8.13
CA GLU A 765 -5.61 15.77 8.76
C GLU A 765 -4.97 16.68 9.82
N GLU A 766 -4.06 16.13 10.64
CA GLU A 766 -3.30 16.88 11.64
C GLU A 766 -2.20 17.78 11.03
N GLY A 767 -1.93 17.68 9.73
CA GLY A 767 -0.88 18.46 9.05
C GLY A 767 0.56 18.01 9.37
N VAL A 768 0.73 16.86 10.02
CA VAL A 768 2.04 16.31 10.40
C VAL A 768 2.87 15.96 9.17
N LEU A 769 2.26 15.36 8.14
CA LEU A 769 2.96 15.02 6.88
C LEU A 769 3.57 16.26 6.20
N HIS A 770 2.84 17.37 6.19
CA HIS A 770 3.33 18.64 5.63
C HIS A 770 4.50 19.21 6.47
N THR A 771 4.39 19.10 7.80
CA THR A 771 5.46 19.51 8.73
C THR A 771 6.73 18.69 8.53
N LEU A 772 6.61 17.36 8.41
CA LEU A 772 7.72 16.47 8.10
C LEU A 772 8.33 16.77 6.73
N LYS A 773 7.51 17.04 5.70
CA LYS A 773 8.02 17.43 4.37
C LYS A 773 8.86 18.70 4.47
N ASN A 774 8.37 19.75 5.14
CA ASN A 774 9.11 21.00 5.31
C ASN A 774 10.41 20.81 6.10
N LYS A 775 10.40 19.98 7.16
CA LYS A 775 11.59 19.63 7.94
C LYS A 775 12.69 19.05 7.06
N TRP A 776 12.39 18.03 6.25
CA TRP A 776 13.38 17.31 5.46
C TRP A 776 13.78 17.99 4.14
N TRP A 777 12.85 18.68 3.47
CA TRP A 777 13.15 19.36 2.22
C TRP A 777 13.81 20.73 2.44
N LYS A 778 13.26 21.56 3.34
CA LYS A 778 13.66 22.96 3.52
C LYS A 778 14.55 23.21 4.73
N GLN A 779 14.27 22.64 5.90
CA GLN A 779 15.00 22.99 7.14
C GLN A 779 16.34 22.23 7.30
N LYS A 780 16.35 20.91 7.11
CA LYS A 780 17.54 20.04 7.26
C LYS A 780 18.50 20.18 6.07
N GLY A 781 19.14 21.34 5.96
CA GLY A 781 20.15 21.66 4.94
C GLY A 781 19.62 22.15 3.59
N GLY A 782 18.30 22.31 3.45
CA GLY A 782 17.64 23.02 2.34
C GLY A 782 17.55 24.53 2.60
N GLY A 783 16.85 25.28 1.74
CA GLY A 783 16.70 26.74 1.91
C GLY A 783 17.99 27.52 1.63
N LYS A 784 19.02 26.90 1.03
CA LYS A 784 20.21 27.61 0.57
C LYS A 784 19.91 28.49 -0.64
N CYS A 785 18.88 28.11 -1.40
CA CYS A 785 18.53 28.71 -2.68
C CYS A 785 17.36 29.68 -2.60
N THR A 786 16.75 29.86 -1.43
CA THR A 786 15.97 31.07 -1.14
C THR A 786 16.92 32.24 -1.13
N ILE A 787 16.99 32.94 -2.26
CA ILE A 787 17.59 34.26 -2.36
C ILE A 787 16.93 35.08 -1.26
N LYS A 788 17.67 35.41 -0.20
CA LYS A 788 17.30 36.55 0.65
C LYS A 788 17.11 37.68 -0.35
N GLN A 789 15.88 38.13 -0.56
CA GLN A 789 15.61 39.33 -1.33
C GLN A 789 16.36 40.45 -0.63
N SER A 790 17.61 40.67 -1.05
CA SER A 790 18.27 41.91 -0.74
C SER A 790 17.45 42.92 -1.53
N ASN A 791 16.74 43.79 -0.82
CA ASN A 791 16.07 44.98 -1.36
C ASN A 791 17.09 45.99 -1.97
N THR A 792 18.26 45.50 -2.38
CA THR A 792 19.30 46.26 -3.06
C THR A 792 18.91 46.32 -4.52
N VAL A 793 18.43 47.49 -4.94
CA VAL A 793 18.28 47.87 -6.34
C VAL A 793 19.59 47.50 -7.06
N ARG A 794 19.50 46.64 -8.08
CA ARG A 794 20.68 46.21 -8.84
C ARG A 794 21.14 47.35 -9.76
N GLU A 795 22.44 47.53 -9.86
CA GLU A 795 23.04 48.55 -10.74
C GLU A 795 22.82 48.22 -12.22
N LEU A 796 22.65 49.27 -13.04
CA LEU A 796 22.58 49.14 -14.49
C LEU A 796 23.96 48.82 -15.05
N THR A 797 24.12 47.65 -15.67
CA THR A 797 25.40 47.24 -16.26
C THR A 797 25.54 47.67 -17.73
N LEU A 798 26.78 47.78 -18.22
CA LEU A 798 27.08 48.11 -19.62
C LEU A 798 26.38 47.17 -20.62
N GLY A 799 26.09 45.91 -20.23
CA GLY A 799 25.35 44.96 -21.06
C GLY A 799 23.93 45.43 -21.42
N ASN A 800 23.30 46.24 -20.58
CA ASN A 800 21.94 46.73 -20.78
C ASN A 800 21.87 48.03 -21.61
N VAL A 801 22.91 48.88 -21.53
CA VAL A 801 22.93 50.22 -22.18
C VAL A 801 23.95 50.31 -23.32
N GLY A 802 24.78 49.28 -23.52
CA GLY A 802 25.88 49.27 -24.49
C GLY A 802 25.46 49.61 -25.93
N GLY A 803 24.28 49.19 -26.37
CA GLY A 803 23.78 49.52 -27.71
C GLY A 803 23.54 51.01 -27.96
N VAL A 804 23.21 51.79 -26.92
CA VAL A 804 23.00 53.24 -27.04
C VAL A 804 24.32 53.93 -27.40
N PHE A 805 25.43 53.51 -26.79
CA PHE A 805 26.76 54.01 -27.13
C PHE A 805 27.19 53.64 -28.56
N VAL A 806 26.86 52.43 -29.01
CA VAL A 806 27.14 52.00 -30.38
C VAL A 806 26.38 52.86 -31.41
N VAL A 807 25.10 53.15 -31.16
CA VAL A 807 24.29 54.03 -32.03
C VAL A 807 24.85 55.44 -32.06
N LEU A 808 25.30 55.98 -30.92
CA LEU A 808 25.91 57.31 -30.85
C LEU A 808 27.18 57.40 -31.69
N ILE A 809 28.10 56.44 -31.54
CA ILE A 809 29.36 56.40 -32.30
C ILE A 809 29.07 56.28 -33.80
N PHE A 810 28.12 55.43 -34.17
CA PHE A 810 27.67 55.29 -35.55
C PHE A 810 27.09 56.60 -36.10
N GLY A 811 26.22 57.27 -35.35
CA GLY A 811 25.63 58.56 -35.74
C GLY A 811 26.67 59.67 -35.93
N LEU A 812 27.65 59.78 -35.04
CA LEU A 812 28.77 60.72 -35.19
C LEU A 812 29.61 60.39 -36.42
N GLY A 813 29.89 59.11 -36.68
CA GLY A 813 30.60 58.67 -37.88
C GLY A 813 29.87 59.04 -39.16
N VAL A 814 28.56 58.80 -39.23
CA VAL A 814 27.72 59.19 -40.37
C VAL A 814 27.71 60.70 -40.56
N SER A 815 27.62 61.48 -39.48
CA SER A 815 27.66 62.95 -39.55
C SER A 815 28.97 63.46 -40.18
N VAL A 816 30.12 62.93 -39.77
CA VAL A 816 31.43 63.29 -40.36
C VAL A 816 31.49 62.92 -41.84
N VAL A 817 30.97 61.76 -42.23
CA VAL A 817 30.91 61.34 -43.64
C VAL A 817 30.00 62.26 -44.45
N VAL A 818 28.83 62.62 -43.93
CA VAL A 818 27.92 63.57 -44.59
C VAL A 818 28.58 64.94 -44.73
N ALA A 819 29.23 65.45 -43.69
CA ALA A 819 29.98 66.72 -43.75
C ALA A 819 31.10 66.67 -44.80
N PHE A 820 31.80 65.54 -44.92
CA PHE A 820 32.82 65.35 -45.95
C PHE A 820 32.21 65.34 -47.36
N ILE A 821 31.06 64.68 -47.55
CA ILE A 821 30.33 64.65 -48.83
C ILE A 821 29.80 66.05 -49.17
N GLU A 822 29.22 66.78 -48.22
CA GLU A 822 28.73 68.15 -48.40
C GLU A 822 29.87 69.10 -48.75
N PHE A 823 30.98 69.02 -48.03
CA PHE A 823 32.18 69.79 -48.31
C PHE A 823 32.72 69.45 -49.71
N ARG A 824 32.75 68.17 -50.08
CA ARG A 824 33.18 67.72 -51.41
C ARG A 824 32.26 68.20 -52.53
N TRP A 825 30.95 68.25 -52.28
CA TRP A 825 29.95 68.74 -53.23
C TRP A 825 30.02 70.26 -53.38
N LYS A 826 30.07 71.02 -52.27
CA LYS A 826 30.23 72.47 -52.29
C LYS A 826 31.59 72.90 -52.85
N SER A 827 32.66 72.21 -52.52
CA SER A 827 34.00 72.44 -53.08
C SER A 827 34.03 72.31 -54.61
N PHE A 828 33.18 71.45 -55.19
CA PHE A 828 33.05 71.34 -56.64
C PHE A 828 32.34 72.55 -57.30
N GLN A 829 31.48 73.24 -56.54
CA GLN A 829 30.74 74.42 -57.00
C GLN A 829 31.50 75.73 -56.81
N TRP A 830 32.51 75.75 -55.94
CA TRP A 830 33.39 76.91 -55.76
C TRP A 830 34.27 77.15 -56.99
N GLU A 831 34.44 78.41 -57.35
CA GLU A 831 35.44 78.83 -58.31
C GLU A 831 36.79 78.74 -57.60
N ASN A 832 37.71 77.95 -58.16
CA ASN A 832 38.98 77.62 -57.52
C ASN A 832 40.12 78.40 -58.20
N PRO A 833 40.40 79.65 -57.78
CA PRO A 833 41.33 80.54 -58.49
C PRO A 833 42.77 79.99 -58.57
N ASN A 834 43.17 79.14 -57.62
CA ASN A 834 44.53 78.60 -57.51
C ASN A 834 44.71 77.17 -58.08
N LYS A 835 43.64 76.52 -58.60
CA LYS A 835 43.64 75.08 -59.03
C LYS A 835 44.18 74.09 -57.97
N ASP A 836 43.96 74.37 -56.69
CA ASP A 836 44.44 73.50 -55.61
C ASP A 836 43.69 72.15 -55.58
N SER A 837 44.41 71.10 -55.17
CA SER A 837 43.82 69.76 -54.97
C SER A 837 42.80 69.79 -53.81
N PHE A 838 41.78 68.93 -53.88
CA PHE A 838 40.75 68.81 -52.84
C PHE A 838 41.33 68.61 -51.44
N TRP A 839 42.41 67.84 -51.30
CA TRP A 839 43.08 67.58 -50.02
C TRP A 839 43.75 68.83 -49.45
N THR A 840 44.23 69.73 -50.29
CA THR A 840 44.82 71.00 -49.87
C THR A 840 43.76 71.96 -49.32
N LEU A 841 42.60 72.02 -49.98
CA LEU A 841 41.43 72.77 -49.52
C LEU A 841 40.87 72.23 -48.21
N LEU A 842 40.73 70.91 -48.08
CA LEU A 842 40.30 70.25 -46.84
C LEU A 842 41.28 70.52 -45.69
N LYS A 843 42.59 70.46 -45.94
CA LYS A 843 43.62 70.72 -44.93
C LYS A 843 43.57 72.16 -44.41
N ASN A 844 43.36 73.13 -45.30
CA ASN A 844 43.21 74.53 -44.92
C ASN A 844 41.91 74.76 -44.11
N GLU A 845 40.83 74.09 -44.49
CA GLU A 845 39.56 74.17 -43.75
C GLU A 845 39.64 73.51 -42.37
N ILE A 846 40.28 72.34 -42.26
CA ILE A 846 40.52 71.67 -40.98
C ILE A 846 41.42 72.54 -40.09
N LYS A 847 42.45 73.17 -40.66
CA LYS A 847 43.32 74.10 -39.93
C LYS A 847 42.56 75.32 -39.41
N PHE A 848 41.61 75.85 -40.19
CA PHE A 848 40.70 76.92 -39.76
C PHE A 848 39.72 76.45 -38.67
N THR A 849 39.15 75.26 -38.81
CA THR A 849 38.21 74.69 -37.83
C THR A 849 38.88 74.41 -36.48
N LEU A 850 40.18 74.07 -36.49
CA LEU A 850 40.99 73.86 -35.30
C LEU A 850 41.57 75.16 -34.69
N SER A 851 41.40 76.31 -35.35
CA SER A 851 41.81 77.60 -34.80
C SER A 851 40.65 78.26 -34.04
N PHE A 852 40.79 78.39 -32.72
CA PHE A 852 39.72 78.85 -31.84
C PHE A 852 39.47 80.38 -31.86
N ASP A 853 40.36 81.18 -32.46
CA ASP A 853 40.31 82.66 -32.44
C ASP A 853 39.61 83.32 -33.66
N GLN A 854 39.30 82.58 -34.73
CA GLN A 854 38.73 83.15 -35.96
C GLN A 854 37.25 82.76 -36.13
N GLN A 855 36.33 83.72 -35.97
CA GLN A 855 34.88 83.49 -36.11
C GLN A 855 34.29 83.92 -37.46
N THR A 856 35.06 84.64 -38.29
CA THR A 856 34.57 85.16 -39.58
C THR A 856 35.37 84.60 -40.75
N LYS A 857 34.66 84.13 -41.78
CA LYS A 857 35.25 83.55 -42.99
C LYS A 857 34.89 84.41 -44.22
N PRO A 858 35.83 84.67 -45.14
CA PRO A 858 35.50 85.33 -46.40
C PRO A 858 34.58 84.43 -47.26
N VAL A 859 33.59 85.05 -47.91
CA VAL A 859 32.58 84.34 -48.72
C VAL A 859 33.25 83.75 -49.98
N PRO A 860 33.17 82.42 -50.21
CA PRO A 860 33.72 81.80 -51.42
C PRO A 860 32.95 82.23 -52.68
N GLN A 861 33.64 82.54 -53.76
CA GLN A 861 32.99 82.85 -55.05
C GLN A 861 32.47 81.56 -55.71
N LEU A 862 31.19 81.55 -56.09
CA LEU A 862 30.55 80.44 -56.80
C LEU A 862 30.87 80.53 -58.29
N LYS A 863 31.10 79.39 -58.97
CA LYS A 863 31.25 79.35 -60.42
C LYS A 863 30.04 80.01 -61.09
N LYS A 864 30.27 81.08 -61.85
CA LYS A 864 29.21 81.73 -62.65
C LYS A 864 28.59 80.69 -63.59
N LYS A 865 27.28 80.41 -63.45
CA LYS A 865 26.50 79.73 -64.49
C LYS A 865 26.64 80.57 -65.76
N LYS A 866 27.04 79.98 -66.89
CA LYS A 866 26.94 80.63 -68.20
C LYS A 866 25.46 80.90 -68.49
N SER A 867 24.96 82.06 -68.10
CA SER A 867 23.74 82.64 -68.66
C SER A 867 24.11 83.34 -69.96
N SER A 868 23.57 82.85 -71.06
CA SER A 868 23.48 83.59 -72.32
C SER A 868 22.74 84.91 -72.07
N THR A 869 23.41 86.03 -72.43
CA THR A 869 22.87 87.28 -73.02
C THR A 869 21.54 87.82 -72.47
N THR A 870 21.39 89.07 -72.02
CA THR A 870 21.64 90.31 -72.78
C THR A 870 21.57 91.53 -71.84
N ASP A 871 22.40 92.54 -72.12
CA ASP A 871 22.44 93.87 -71.50
C ASP A 871 21.12 94.66 -71.56
N ASN A 872 20.84 95.49 -70.53
CA ASN A 872 20.83 96.95 -70.70
C ASN A 872 20.64 97.76 -69.40
N SER A 873 21.67 98.56 -69.09
CA SER A 873 21.66 99.96 -68.64
C SER A 873 20.77 100.44 -67.47
N ARG A 874 21.42 100.91 -66.39
CA ARG A 874 21.45 102.32 -65.88
C ARG A 874 22.02 102.37 -64.44
N SER A 875 23.26 102.88 -64.30
CA SER A 875 23.63 104.19 -63.70
C SER A 875 23.59 104.23 -62.16
N SER A 876 24.76 104.18 -61.49
CA SER A 876 25.42 105.32 -60.79
C SER A 876 24.79 105.64 -59.42
N MET A 877 25.46 105.59 -58.26
CA MET A 877 26.58 106.43 -57.77
C MET A 877 27.05 105.85 -56.40
N GLN A 878 28.36 105.70 -56.17
CA GLN A 878 29.18 106.45 -55.15
C GLN A 878 28.51 106.65 -53.78
N SER A 879 29.08 106.24 -52.64
CA SER A 879 30.35 106.73 -52.02
C SER A 879 30.65 105.83 -50.78
N GLN A 880 31.88 105.30 -50.62
CA GLN A 880 33.02 105.83 -49.85
C GLN A 880 32.85 105.98 -48.32
N GLY A 881 33.78 105.32 -47.59
CA GLY A 881 34.26 105.66 -46.25
C GLY A 881 33.48 105.03 -45.08
N THR A 882 34.07 104.59 -43.97
CA THR A 882 35.46 104.55 -43.51
C THR A 882 35.46 103.75 -42.20
N HIS A 883 36.60 103.11 -41.91
CA HIS A 883 36.94 102.46 -40.64
C HIS A 883 36.66 103.31 -39.38
N ARG A 884 36.30 102.64 -38.26
CA ARG A 884 37.07 102.64 -36.99
C ARG A 884 36.34 101.90 -35.86
N SER A 885 36.99 100.89 -35.29
CA SER A 885 37.19 100.79 -33.84
C SER A 885 38.28 99.76 -33.53
N ALA A 886 39.25 100.21 -32.74
CA ALA A 886 40.28 99.43 -32.10
C ALA A 886 39.89 99.25 -30.63
N SER A 887 40.21 98.06 -30.11
CA SER A 887 40.53 97.63 -28.73
C SER A 887 39.66 96.46 -28.30
#